data_AF-A0A5B9MAI4-F1
#
_entry.id   AF-A0A5B9MAI4-F1
#
_cell.length_a   1.000
_cell.length_b   1.000
_cell.length_c   1.000
_cell.angle_alpha   90.00
_cell.angle_beta   90.00
_cell.angle_gamma   90.00
#
_symmetry.space_group_name_H-M   'P 1'
#
loop_
_entity.id
_entity.type
_entity.pdbx_description
1 polymer ?
#
loop_
_entity_poly.entity_id
_entity_poly.type
_entity_poly.pdbx_seq_one_letter_code
_entity_poly.pdbx_strand_id
1 'polypeptide(L)'
;MRFLICCGLVVLSVLGNAQDEPIYLDQGWDAEQREEFYFTAQGSQLIPFKWFLQLERADSEELFRHNSNLSRFGFITTEPSKRNPEGLPVGFVRDGVDPVASDFMGLKSVQRSVIAKATRFEVKKAYLGAGFDEKYYPREQESWFGFTCAACHTHQIRYQGATVRIDGGSTQADVESFLRELGRALQATCEDDQKLERFAIAVGRREYDLHEFKKEVQQISSAVNQLVQRNKAKHPYGYARLDAFGAILNAVCETALSEPENHRSSDAPVSYPSLWNTPEYSYVQWNASAPSAEARNVGEVLGVFGTYTLAAGPTQFDSTVRLGNLVRLEHELIKNLKSPDWPEAVLGPLDDAKVAAGRILFRKNCESCHAVRVDGDFVRNDQGRIPVRSNTLTEIQTDSQFLKNLNPQDTILAGGLQDLLGGAIRVPRASMLGAAVREIISNRSRAEMIDVRPLQPGPQDPPHPDGVGSGYIARPLEGIWASAPYFHNGSVPNLYETLLPASERSSTFWVGNTEFDSVNVGFVTDRSEIGSEFRVCDQTGQPIVGNSNAGHEGHGANESEGFTQTFENGQWRDFSDEERYALVEYMKSLSPNETDVPKSPAFEQIPDGEQEMIKNIVDATVTQMRARYADGDRMLRSVHPKDHGCVTAKFEVHQDLPEEYRVGVFQPGAVYECYIRFSNAAVRVDHDSRRGADGNPVHGSRGMAIKLVGVHGESLLPPHGSLTQDFLMINQPVFTFANVEDYELLSTVLVENNDDPRAFFAKRFTSGTDEQKARAARTKQLVERIQANEVGENSGAFFPPPASPVDNPYFSAAPFLFGPDRVMKFRAMPVGRSNDVPNVDDPNYLRTGLIARLSKQSVEFDFGIQVRTIGQVDPATDIENASVEWKDDFVSVARITIAPQKFDSPEQRVHCEKLFFSPWHGVADHRPIGGINRLRKAVYLASGKFRNLPKEPASIPTAWSSEE
;
A
#
# COMPACT_ATOMS: atom_id res chain seq x y z
N MET A 1 -2.13 10.90 -76.32
CA MET A 1 -1.36 10.71 -75.08
C MET A 1 -1.91 9.48 -74.40
N ARG A 2 -1.07 8.42 -74.34
CA ARG A 2 -1.13 7.15 -73.55
C ARG A 2 -2.37 6.24 -73.61
N PHE A 3 -2.09 5.03 -74.09
CA PHE A 3 -2.91 3.80 -74.10
C PHE A 3 -3.18 3.26 -72.69
N LEU A 4 -4.37 2.70 -72.51
CA LEU A 4 -4.78 1.82 -71.40
C LEU A 4 -5.43 0.58 -72.03
N ILE A 5 -4.87 -0.61 -71.76
CA ILE A 5 -5.46 -1.91 -72.07
C ILE A 5 -5.47 -2.74 -70.79
N CYS A 6 -6.66 -3.27 -70.48
CA CYS A 6 -6.93 -4.27 -69.45
C CYS A 6 -6.14 -5.57 -69.67
N CYS A 7 -5.70 -6.19 -68.56
CA CYS A 7 -5.73 -7.64 -68.39
C CYS A 7 -5.77 -7.95 -66.89
N GLY A 8 -6.70 -8.84 -66.50
CA GLY A 8 -6.92 -9.23 -65.12
C GLY A 8 -5.84 -10.16 -64.56
N LEU A 9 -5.77 -10.22 -63.23
CA LEU A 9 -5.05 -11.25 -62.49
C LEU A 9 -5.84 -11.55 -61.22
N VAL A 10 -6.22 -12.83 -61.12
CA VAL A 10 -6.76 -13.49 -59.94
C VAL A 10 -5.75 -13.33 -58.81
N VAL A 11 -6.13 -12.64 -57.74
CA VAL A 11 -5.36 -12.62 -56.49
C VAL A 11 -5.87 -13.76 -55.63
N LEU A 12 -5.06 -14.81 -55.49
CA LEU A 12 -5.19 -15.74 -54.39
C LEU A 12 -5.06 -14.95 -53.09
N SER A 13 -6.09 -14.99 -52.26
CA SER A 13 -6.05 -14.55 -50.87
C SER A 13 -5.17 -15.50 -50.07
N VAL A 14 -3.88 -15.19 -49.98
CA VAL A 14 -3.03 -15.68 -48.89
C VAL A 14 -3.35 -14.81 -47.69
N LEU A 15 -4.27 -15.27 -46.84
CA LEU A 15 -4.41 -14.77 -45.47
C LEU A 15 -3.20 -15.29 -44.68
N GLY A 16 -2.09 -14.58 -44.79
CA GLY A 16 -1.01 -14.66 -43.82
C GLY A 16 -1.35 -13.73 -42.66
N ASN A 17 -1.60 -14.29 -41.48
CA ASN A 17 -1.64 -13.55 -40.22
C ASN A 17 -0.28 -12.88 -40.01
N ALA A 18 -0.15 -11.59 -40.36
CA ALA A 18 0.83 -10.75 -39.70
C ALA A 18 0.30 -10.53 -38.27
N GLN A 19 0.88 -11.21 -37.29
CA GLN A 19 0.67 -10.82 -35.89
C GLN A 19 1.41 -9.50 -35.71
N ASP A 20 0.65 -8.41 -35.48
CA ASP A 20 1.23 -7.14 -35.07
C ASP A 20 2.00 -7.34 -33.74
N GLU A 21 3.18 -6.74 -33.65
CA GLU A 21 4.04 -6.79 -32.45
C GLU A 21 3.28 -6.28 -31.22
N PRO A 22 3.39 -6.94 -30.05
CA PRO A 22 2.65 -6.52 -28.86
C PRO A 22 3.07 -5.13 -28.39
N ILE A 23 2.11 -4.33 -27.93
CA ILE A 23 2.35 -3.03 -27.32
C ILE A 23 2.87 -3.26 -25.89
N TYR A 24 4.08 -2.81 -25.60
CA TYR A 24 4.66 -2.85 -24.27
C TYR A 24 4.33 -1.55 -23.52
N LEU A 25 3.80 -1.66 -22.31
CA LEU A 25 3.53 -0.51 -21.45
C LEU A 25 4.82 0.03 -20.82
N ASP A 26 4.85 1.35 -20.55
CA ASP A 26 5.96 1.96 -19.79
C ASP A 26 5.83 1.61 -18.30
N GLN A 27 6.42 0.49 -17.92
CA GLN A 27 6.48 0.03 -16.54
C GLN A 27 7.89 0.23 -15.92
N GLY A 28 8.72 1.10 -16.51
CA GLY A 28 10.06 1.40 -16.02
C GLY A 28 11.15 0.39 -16.41
N TRP A 29 10.85 -0.56 -17.30
CA TRP A 29 11.82 -1.52 -17.84
C TRP A 29 12.10 -1.30 -19.33
N ASP A 30 13.38 -1.35 -19.69
CA ASP A 30 13.79 -1.51 -21.08
C ASP A 30 13.64 -2.97 -21.57
N ALA A 31 13.91 -3.20 -22.86
CA ALA A 31 13.78 -4.52 -23.47
C ALA A 31 14.78 -5.55 -22.90
N GLU A 32 15.99 -5.14 -22.50
CA GLU A 32 16.99 -6.06 -21.95
C GLU A 32 16.61 -6.49 -20.53
N GLN A 33 16.15 -5.56 -19.70
CA GLN A 33 15.63 -5.84 -18.37
C GLN A 33 14.41 -6.77 -18.46
N ARG A 34 13.49 -6.53 -19.39
CA ARG A 34 12.34 -7.41 -19.62
C ARG A 34 12.77 -8.83 -20.00
N GLU A 35 13.69 -8.98 -20.95
CA GLU A 35 14.23 -10.31 -21.29
C GLU A 35 14.95 -10.99 -20.11
N GLU A 36 15.64 -10.19 -19.28
CA GLU A 36 16.27 -10.69 -18.07
C GLU A 36 15.24 -11.24 -17.07
N PHE A 37 14.13 -10.53 -16.82
CA PHE A 37 13.04 -11.01 -15.98
C PHE A 37 12.43 -12.30 -16.54
N TYR A 38 12.21 -12.35 -17.86
CA TYR A 38 11.58 -13.50 -18.51
C TYR A 38 12.38 -14.79 -18.41
N PHE A 39 13.71 -14.72 -18.61
CA PHE A 39 14.51 -15.90 -18.91
C PHE A 39 15.68 -16.15 -17.93
N THR A 40 15.77 -15.40 -16.83
CA THR A 40 16.80 -15.69 -15.79
C THR A 40 16.43 -16.92 -14.98
N ALA A 41 17.33 -17.91 -14.94
CA ALA A 41 17.12 -19.14 -14.19
C ALA A 41 17.05 -18.90 -12.67
N GLN A 42 16.11 -19.56 -12.00
CA GLN A 42 15.85 -19.37 -10.56
C GLN A 42 16.12 -20.63 -9.72
N GLY A 43 16.40 -21.76 -10.37
CA GLY A 43 16.63 -23.06 -9.72
C GLY A 43 15.52 -24.08 -9.96
N SER A 44 14.50 -23.74 -10.75
CA SER A 44 13.40 -24.62 -11.14
C SER A 44 13.87 -25.63 -12.20
N GLN A 45 13.72 -26.93 -11.91
CA GLN A 45 14.26 -27.99 -12.77
C GLN A 45 13.30 -29.20 -12.81
N LEU A 46 12.38 -29.18 -13.78
CA LEU A 46 11.28 -30.13 -13.95
C LEU A 46 11.69 -31.38 -14.75
N ILE A 47 12.17 -31.21 -15.99
CA ILE A 47 12.68 -32.31 -16.85
C ILE A 47 13.95 -31.88 -17.60
N PRO A 48 14.76 -32.80 -18.14
CA PRO A 48 15.91 -32.42 -18.96
C PRO A 48 15.50 -31.51 -20.13
N PHE A 49 16.25 -30.44 -20.37
CA PHE A 49 15.86 -29.39 -21.32
C PHE A 49 15.71 -29.93 -22.75
N LYS A 50 16.67 -30.75 -23.20
CA LYS A 50 16.60 -31.39 -24.52
C LYS A 50 15.39 -32.31 -24.66
N TRP A 51 14.94 -32.92 -23.57
CA TRP A 51 13.76 -33.78 -23.59
C TRP A 51 12.53 -32.93 -23.84
N PHE A 52 12.36 -31.82 -23.11
CA PHE A 52 11.27 -30.87 -23.36
C PHE A 52 11.23 -30.39 -24.82
N LEU A 53 12.40 -30.12 -25.43
CA LEU A 53 12.48 -29.65 -26.81
C LEU A 53 12.02 -30.68 -27.86
N GLN A 54 12.15 -31.97 -27.56
CA GLN A 54 11.96 -33.07 -28.51
C GLN A 54 10.80 -34.00 -28.15
N LEU A 55 10.14 -33.78 -27.01
CA LEU A 55 9.03 -34.61 -26.55
C LEU A 55 7.83 -34.40 -27.48
N GLU A 56 7.31 -35.48 -28.05
CA GLU A 56 6.06 -35.43 -28.81
C GLU A 56 4.85 -35.51 -27.85
N ARG A 57 3.74 -34.87 -28.21
CA ARG A 57 2.47 -34.95 -27.47
C ARG A 57 2.00 -36.39 -27.30
N ALA A 58 1.27 -36.69 -26.23
CA ALA A 58 0.89 -38.08 -25.91
C ALA A 58 0.19 -38.82 -27.06
N ASP A 59 -0.62 -38.11 -27.85
CA ASP A 59 -1.52 -38.61 -28.89
C ASP A 59 -1.09 -38.24 -30.31
N SER A 60 0.09 -37.65 -30.51
CA SER A 60 0.54 -37.11 -31.81
C SER A 60 2.07 -37.09 -31.91
N GLU A 61 2.60 -37.04 -33.14
CA GLU A 61 4.03 -36.78 -33.41
C GLU A 61 4.39 -35.28 -33.33
N GLU A 62 3.40 -34.38 -33.18
CA GLU A 62 3.66 -32.95 -32.95
C GLU A 62 4.40 -32.75 -31.62
N LEU A 63 5.43 -31.89 -31.63
CA LEU A 63 6.19 -31.56 -30.43
C LEU A 63 5.30 -30.92 -29.35
N PHE A 64 5.47 -31.37 -28.11
CA PHE A 64 4.77 -30.83 -26.95
C PHE A 64 5.00 -29.33 -26.77
N ARG A 65 6.20 -28.84 -27.10
CA ARG A 65 6.54 -27.42 -27.00
C ARG A 65 6.00 -26.56 -28.15
N HIS A 66 5.24 -27.11 -29.08
CA HIS A 66 4.72 -26.33 -30.22
C HIS A 66 3.83 -25.17 -29.72
N ASN A 67 3.93 -24.01 -30.37
CA ASN A 67 3.30 -22.77 -29.90
C ASN A 67 1.78 -22.89 -29.75
N SER A 68 1.10 -23.61 -30.65
CA SER A 68 -0.34 -23.86 -30.55
C SER A 68 -0.71 -24.67 -29.30
N ASN A 69 0.13 -25.63 -28.90
CA ASN A 69 -0.09 -26.43 -27.71
C ASN A 69 0.18 -25.61 -26.43
N LEU A 70 1.26 -24.83 -26.39
CA LEU A 70 1.61 -24.03 -25.21
C LEU A 70 0.64 -22.85 -24.99
N SER A 71 0.21 -22.20 -26.07
CA SER A 71 -0.79 -21.11 -26.00
C SER A 71 -2.14 -21.60 -25.49
N ARG A 72 -2.51 -22.86 -25.76
CA ARG A 72 -3.72 -23.47 -25.21
C ARG A 72 -3.71 -23.49 -23.68
N PHE A 73 -2.56 -23.58 -23.03
CA PHE A 73 -2.46 -23.50 -21.57
C PHE A 73 -2.30 -22.06 -21.05
N GLY A 74 -2.51 -21.04 -21.89
CA GLY A 74 -2.38 -19.63 -21.50
C GLY A 74 -0.94 -19.11 -21.40
N PHE A 75 0.07 -19.88 -21.83
CA PHE A 75 1.45 -19.41 -21.87
C PHE A 75 1.71 -18.51 -23.08
N ILE A 76 2.53 -17.49 -22.88
CA ILE A 76 2.78 -16.46 -23.87
C ILE A 76 3.97 -16.82 -24.74
N THR A 77 3.74 -17.22 -25.99
CA THR A 77 4.80 -17.56 -26.95
C THR A 77 5.57 -16.33 -27.39
N THR A 78 6.87 -16.49 -27.68
CA THR A 78 7.74 -15.42 -28.16
C THR A 78 8.59 -15.90 -29.33
N GLU A 79 9.12 -14.95 -30.11
CA GLU A 79 10.18 -15.23 -31.06
C GLU A 79 11.51 -15.53 -30.35
N PRO A 80 12.47 -16.19 -31.01
CA PRO A 80 13.82 -16.40 -30.47
C PRO A 80 14.54 -15.10 -30.12
N SER A 81 15.24 -15.10 -28.99
CA SER A 81 16.06 -13.97 -28.53
C SER A 81 17.45 -14.40 -28.09
N LYS A 82 18.29 -13.45 -27.67
CA LYS A 82 19.64 -13.75 -27.14
C LYS A 82 19.57 -14.63 -25.88
N ARG A 83 18.61 -14.38 -24.99
CA ARG A 83 18.41 -15.16 -23.74
C ARG A 83 17.47 -16.36 -23.93
N ASN A 84 16.73 -16.41 -25.03
CA ASN A 84 15.80 -17.49 -25.38
C ASN A 84 15.97 -17.93 -26.86
N PRO A 85 17.09 -18.55 -27.23
CA PRO A 85 17.37 -18.88 -28.63
C PRO A 85 16.43 -19.95 -29.20
N GLU A 86 15.73 -20.70 -28.35
CA GLU A 86 14.76 -21.71 -28.75
C GLU A 86 13.33 -21.15 -28.95
N GLY A 87 13.09 -19.85 -28.68
CA GLY A 87 11.78 -19.22 -28.84
C GLY A 87 10.70 -19.83 -27.94
N LEU A 88 11.06 -20.20 -26.71
CA LEU A 88 10.11 -20.74 -25.73
C LEU A 88 9.21 -19.65 -25.13
N PRO A 89 8.04 -19.99 -24.57
CA PRO A 89 7.17 -18.99 -23.95
C PRO A 89 7.85 -18.19 -22.84
N VAL A 90 7.30 -17.00 -22.54
CA VAL A 90 7.73 -16.19 -21.40
C VAL A 90 7.71 -17.04 -20.13
N GLY A 91 8.85 -17.00 -19.41
CA GLY A 91 9.04 -17.74 -18.17
C GLY A 91 9.50 -19.18 -18.32
N PHE A 92 9.70 -19.68 -19.55
CA PHE A 92 10.27 -21.01 -19.79
C PHE A 92 11.79 -20.87 -19.89
N VAL A 93 12.52 -21.55 -19.03
CA VAL A 93 13.97 -21.35 -18.92
C VAL A 93 14.77 -22.64 -19.05
N ARG A 94 15.97 -22.49 -19.61
CA ARG A 94 17.04 -23.47 -19.56
C ARG A 94 17.89 -23.24 -18.31
N ASP A 95 17.69 -24.02 -17.27
CA ASP A 95 18.50 -23.97 -16.04
C ASP A 95 19.69 -24.95 -16.15
N GLY A 96 20.92 -24.44 -16.06
CA GLY A 96 22.14 -25.23 -16.16
C GLY A 96 23.38 -24.36 -16.00
N VAL A 97 24.55 -24.84 -16.48
CA VAL A 97 25.75 -23.98 -16.58
C VAL A 97 25.52 -22.97 -17.71
N ASP A 98 25.15 -21.75 -17.32
CA ASP A 98 24.87 -20.64 -18.23
C ASP A 98 26.15 -20.20 -18.99
N PRO A 99 26.15 -20.17 -20.34
CA PRO A 99 27.27 -19.62 -21.12
C PRO A 99 27.34 -18.09 -21.10
N VAL A 100 26.25 -17.40 -20.76
CA VAL A 100 26.06 -15.94 -20.88
C VAL A 100 25.98 -15.26 -19.51
N ALA A 101 26.14 -16.00 -18.41
CA ALA A 101 26.02 -15.49 -17.04
C ALA A 101 26.65 -14.10 -16.89
N SER A 102 25.81 -13.12 -16.56
CA SER A 102 26.26 -11.76 -16.23
C SER A 102 27.26 -11.87 -15.08
N ASP A 103 28.42 -11.20 -15.21
CA ASP A 103 29.47 -11.21 -14.19
C ASP A 103 29.08 -10.34 -12.98
N PHE A 104 28.00 -10.71 -12.31
CA PHE A 104 27.55 -10.00 -11.13
C PHE A 104 28.45 -10.36 -9.95
N MET A 105 29.05 -9.34 -9.33
CA MET A 105 30.00 -9.44 -8.21
C MET A 105 31.25 -10.30 -8.47
N GLY A 106 31.62 -10.57 -9.73
CA GLY A 106 32.82 -11.36 -10.06
C GLY A 106 32.66 -12.87 -9.77
N LEU A 107 31.42 -13.37 -9.63
CA LEU A 107 31.12 -14.72 -9.14
C LEU A 107 31.12 -15.82 -10.21
N LYS A 108 31.53 -15.56 -11.45
CA LYS A 108 31.49 -16.57 -12.54
C LYS A 108 32.16 -17.91 -12.20
N SER A 109 33.30 -17.89 -11.51
CA SER A 109 34.01 -19.11 -11.09
C SER A 109 33.30 -19.83 -9.93
N VAL A 110 32.72 -19.07 -9.01
CA VAL A 110 31.96 -19.52 -7.84
C VAL A 110 30.65 -20.17 -8.31
N GLN A 111 29.91 -19.51 -9.19
CA GLN A 111 28.67 -20.01 -9.79
C GLN A 111 28.88 -21.38 -10.44
N ARG A 112 29.95 -21.58 -11.23
CA ARG A 112 30.24 -22.91 -11.82
C ARG A 112 30.44 -24.00 -10.77
N SER A 113 31.18 -23.72 -9.70
CA SER A 113 31.41 -24.69 -8.62
C SER A 113 30.15 -25.00 -7.80
N VAL A 114 29.29 -23.99 -7.61
CA VAL A 114 28.02 -24.07 -6.89
C VAL A 114 26.96 -24.80 -7.73
N ILE A 115 26.89 -24.51 -9.03
CA ILE A 115 26.05 -25.23 -10.00
C ILE A 115 26.43 -26.72 -9.99
N ALA A 116 27.72 -27.05 -10.08
CA ALA A 116 28.19 -28.44 -10.10
C ALA A 116 27.87 -29.23 -8.83
N LYS A 117 27.80 -28.57 -7.66
CA LYS A 117 27.34 -29.22 -6.41
C LYS A 117 25.81 -29.38 -6.37
N ALA A 118 25.07 -28.41 -6.91
CA ALA A 118 23.62 -28.42 -6.93
C ALA A 118 23.00 -29.39 -7.97
N THR A 119 23.77 -29.85 -8.95
CA THR A 119 23.35 -30.83 -9.97
C THR A 119 23.65 -32.28 -9.60
N ARG A 120 24.23 -32.51 -8.41
CA ARG A 120 24.51 -33.85 -7.87
C ARG A 120 23.23 -34.67 -7.74
N PHE A 121 23.36 -35.97 -8.01
CA PHE A 121 22.27 -36.92 -7.92
C PHE A 121 21.54 -36.86 -6.56
N GLU A 122 22.28 -36.69 -5.46
CA GLU A 122 21.73 -36.68 -4.10
C GLU A 122 20.79 -35.49 -3.84
N VAL A 123 21.00 -34.35 -4.50
CA VAL A 123 20.12 -33.17 -4.39
C VAL A 123 18.81 -33.39 -5.16
N LYS A 124 18.87 -34.18 -6.24
CA LYS A 124 17.71 -34.53 -7.06
C LYS A 124 16.89 -35.67 -6.52
N LYS A 125 17.48 -36.53 -5.69
CA LYS A 125 16.80 -37.69 -5.14
C LYS A 125 15.46 -37.34 -4.46
N ALA A 126 15.38 -36.19 -3.79
CA ALA A 126 14.14 -35.71 -3.18
C ALA A 126 13.01 -35.43 -4.20
N TYR A 127 13.35 -34.94 -5.40
CA TYR A 127 12.38 -34.75 -6.49
C TYR A 127 12.03 -36.06 -7.20
N LEU A 128 13.00 -36.95 -7.34
CA LEU A 128 12.89 -38.17 -8.13
C LEU A 128 12.26 -39.35 -7.38
N GLY A 129 12.30 -39.35 -6.05
CA GLY A 129 11.70 -40.36 -5.18
C GLY A 129 12.62 -41.55 -4.82
N ALA A 130 12.15 -42.39 -3.89
CA ALA A 130 12.97 -43.42 -3.22
C ALA A 130 13.38 -44.63 -4.10
N GLY A 131 12.72 -44.85 -5.25
CA GLY A 131 12.99 -45.97 -6.16
C GLY A 131 13.98 -45.67 -7.30
N PHE A 132 14.64 -44.50 -7.26
CA PHE A 132 15.49 -44.03 -8.35
C PHE A 132 16.92 -44.56 -8.25
N ASP A 133 17.45 -45.05 -9.38
CA ASP A 133 18.83 -45.53 -9.51
C ASP A 133 19.67 -44.47 -10.24
N GLU A 134 20.78 -44.09 -9.60
CA GLU A 134 21.76 -43.13 -10.12
C GLU A 134 22.26 -43.50 -11.52
N LYS A 135 22.32 -44.81 -11.83
CA LYS A 135 22.70 -45.32 -13.15
C LYS A 135 21.88 -44.73 -14.28
N TYR A 136 20.59 -44.48 -14.06
CA TYR A 136 19.65 -43.95 -15.05
C TYR A 136 19.34 -42.47 -14.81
N TYR A 137 20.18 -41.75 -14.05
CA TYR A 137 20.08 -40.32 -13.91
C TYR A 137 20.60 -39.61 -15.18
N PRO A 138 19.85 -38.66 -15.76
CA PRO A 138 20.36 -37.83 -16.86
C PRO A 138 21.69 -37.19 -16.43
N ARG A 139 22.75 -37.33 -17.24
CA ARG A 139 24.13 -36.97 -16.88
C ARG A 139 24.19 -35.60 -16.17
N GLU A 140 24.99 -35.50 -15.10
CA GLU A 140 25.12 -34.32 -14.19
C GLU A 140 25.38 -32.96 -14.87
N GLN A 141 25.67 -32.93 -16.17
CA GLN A 141 25.96 -31.74 -16.97
C GLN A 141 24.81 -31.31 -17.90
N GLU A 142 23.70 -32.05 -17.96
CA GLU A 142 22.56 -31.67 -18.79
C GLU A 142 21.77 -30.51 -18.17
N SER A 143 21.43 -29.50 -18.98
CA SER A 143 20.53 -28.42 -18.57
C SER A 143 19.11 -28.96 -18.42
N TRP A 144 18.32 -28.34 -17.54
CA TRP A 144 16.95 -28.68 -17.24
C TRP A 144 16.00 -27.58 -17.71
N PHE A 145 14.79 -27.99 -18.06
CA PHE A 145 13.65 -27.12 -18.30
C PHE A 145 12.94 -26.84 -16.96
N GLY A 146 12.53 -25.61 -16.75
CA GLY A 146 11.70 -25.19 -15.62
C GLY A 146 11.04 -23.84 -15.86
N PHE A 147 10.41 -23.31 -14.80
CA PHE A 147 9.76 -22.01 -14.84
C PHE A 147 10.56 -20.93 -14.12
N THR A 148 10.40 -19.69 -14.56
CA THR A 148 10.75 -18.48 -13.82
C THR A 148 9.47 -17.83 -13.28
N CYS A 149 9.61 -16.82 -12.41
CA CYS A 149 8.50 -15.97 -11.96
C CYS A 149 7.65 -15.46 -13.13
N ALA A 150 8.24 -15.20 -14.30
CA ALA A 150 7.56 -14.58 -15.43
C ALA A 150 6.47 -15.48 -16.04
N ALA A 151 6.53 -16.81 -15.86
CA ALA A 151 5.48 -17.72 -16.34
C ALA A 151 4.14 -17.47 -15.61
N CYS A 152 4.22 -17.04 -14.35
CA CYS A 152 3.07 -16.75 -13.48
C CYS A 152 2.75 -15.25 -13.41
N HIS A 153 3.77 -14.40 -13.55
CA HIS A 153 3.70 -12.96 -13.32
C HIS A 153 3.95 -12.14 -14.61
N THR A 154 3.51 -12.64 -15.75
CA THR A 154 3.43 -11.87 -17.00
C THR A 154 2.13 -12.22 -17.69
N HIS A 155 1.45 -11.21 -18.22
CA HIS A 155 0.18 -11.38 -18.89
C HIS A 155 0.07 -10.56 -20.17
N GLN A 156 -0.89 -10.90 -21.04
CA GLN A 156 -1.23 -10.11 -22.20
C GLN A 156 -2.72 -10.09 -22.47
N ILE A 157 -3.23 -8.91 -22.78
CA ILE A 157 -4.63 -8.70 -23.16
C ILE A 157 -4.75 -8.44 -24.65
N ARG A 158 -5.93 -8.72 -25.21
CA ARG A 158 -6.34 -8.34 -26.56
C ARG A 158 -7.54 -7.40 -26.48
N TYR A 159 -7.49 -6.34 -27.28
CA TYR A 159 -8.59 -5.40 -27.40
C TYR A 159 -8.64 -4.82 -28.80
N GLN A 160 -9.76 -4.99 -29.49
CA GLN A 160 -9.98 -4.48 -30.86
C GLN A 160 -8.86 -4.85 -31.85
N GLY A 161 -8.29 -6.05 -31.70
CA GLY A 161 -7.20 -6.55 -32.55
C GLY A 161 -5.78 -6.23 -32.06
N ALA A 162 -5.61 -5.23 -31.19
CA ALA A 162 -4.32 -4.93 -30.57
C ALA A 162 -4.01 -5.91 -29.43
N THR A 163 -2.72 -6.19 -29.22
CA THR A 163 -2.23 -6.98 -28.08
C THR A 163 -1.40 -6.08 -27.17
N VAL A 164 -1.70 -6.07 -25.88
CA VAL A 164 -0.96 -5.29 -24.87
C VAL A 164 -0.25 -6.25 -23.91
N ARG A 165 1.06 -6.06 -23.73
CA ARG A 165 1.88 -6.83 -22.79
C ARG A 165 1.95 -6.11 -21.44
N ILE A 166 1.72 -6.88 -20.38
CA ILE A 166 1.75 -6.41 -19.00
C ILE A 166 2.77 -7.22 -18.20
N ASP A 167 3.85 -6.57 -17.79
CA ASP A 167 4.92 -7.16 -17.00
C ASP A 167 4.59 -7.11 -15.51
N GLY A 168 4.87 -8.18 -14.77
CA GLY A 168 4.51 -8.33 -13.36
C GLY A 168 3.02 -8.52 -13.09
N GLY A 169 2.19 -8.69 -14.13
CA GLY A 169 0.74 -8.93 -14.01
C GLY A 169 0.36 -10.41 -13.89
N SER A 170 -0.90 -10.69 -13.57
CA SER A 170 -1.41 -12.04 -13.32
C SER A 170 -1.59 -12.84 -14.61
N THR A 171 -0.83 -13.94 -14.79
CA THR A 171 -0.98 -14.79 -15.98
C THR A 171 -2.38 -15.41 -16.08
N GLN A 172 -2.77 -15.80 -17.30
CA GLN A 172 -3.94 -16.66 -17.53
C GLN A 172 -3.54 -18.14 -17.62
N ALA A 173 -2.31 -18.52 -17.25
CA ALA A 173 -1.84 -19.89 -17.43
C ALA A 173 -2.63 -20.95 -16.62
N ASP A 174 -2.82 -22.14 -17.20
CA ASP A 174 -3.29 -23.36 -16.54
C ASP A 174 -2.10 -24.33 -16.35
N VAL A 175 -1.35 -24.08 -15.27
CA VAL A 175 -0.15 -24.84 -14.92
C VAL A 175 -0.48 -26.29 -14.57
N GLU A 176 -1.64 -26.55 -13.95
CA GLU A 176 -2.06 -27.90 -13.57
C GLU A 176 -2.26 -28.79 -14.80
N SER A 177 -3.02 -28.29 -15.79
CA SER A 177 -3.26 -29.02 -17.04
C SER A 177 -1.98 -29.21 -17.85
N PHE A 178 -1.10 -28.21 -17.89
CA PHE A 178 0.22 -28.34 -18.52
C PHE A 178 1.03 -29.49 -17.92
N LEU A 179 1.17 -29.54 -16.59
CA LEU A 179 1.95 -30.58 -15.91
C LEU A 179 1.34 -31.98 -16.12
N ARG A 180 0.01 -32.08 -16.08
CA ARG A 180 -0.71 -33.33 -16.32
C ARG A 180 -0.47 -33.84 -17.74
N GLU A 181 -0.52 -32.97 -18.75
CA GLU A 181 -0.28 -33.36 -20.14
C GLU A 181 1.20 -33.66 -20.42
N LEU A 182 2.13 -32.95 -19.77
CA LEU A 182 3.56 -33.26 -19.82
C LEU A 182 3.83 -34.67 -19.28
N GLY A 183 3.26 -35.01 -18.12
CA GLY A 183 3.36 -36.35 -17.53
C GLY A 183 2.80 -37.44 -18.44
N ARG A 184 1.67 -37.19 -19.09
CA ARG A 184 1.08 -38.11 -20.09
C ARG A 184 1.98 -38.27 -21.32
N ALA A 185 2.58 -37.19 -21.82
CA ALA A 185 3.47 -37.25 -22.98
C ALA A 185 4.73 -38.07 -22.69
N LEU A 186 5.32 -37.91 -21.50
CA LEU A 186 6.45 -38.73 -21.02
C LEU A 186 6.06 -40.19 -20.84
N GLN A 187 4.89 -40.46 -20.26
CA GLN A 187 4.38 -41.82 -20.10
C GLN A 187 4.15 -42.50 -21.46
N ALA A 188 3.48 -41.83 -22.40
CA ALA A 188 3.27 -42.36 -23.75
C ALA A 188 4.60 -42.64 -24.48
N THR A 189 5.59 -41.77 -24.30
CA THR A 189 6.95 -41.99 -24.85
C THR A 189 7.62 -43.23 -24.25
N CYS A 190 7.35 -43.55 -22.99
CA CYS A 190 7.88 -44.74 -22.33
C CYS A 190 7.14 -46.03 -22.76
N GLU A 191 5.84 -45.94 -23.03
CA GLU A 191 4.97 -47.10 -23.29
C GLU A 191 4.96 -47.52 -24.78
N ASP A 192 5.19 -46.58 -25.70
CA ASP A 192 5.28 -46.83 -27.14
C ASP A 192 6.75 -46.95 -27.59
N ASP A 193 7.16 -48.15 -27.99
CA ASP A 193 8.54 -48.43 -28.39
C ASP A 193 8.98 -47.65 -29.64
N GLN A 194 8.09 -47.36 -30.60
CA GLN A 194 8.42 -46.56 -31.78
C GLN A 194 8.66 -45.10 -31.40
N LYS A 195 7.81 -44.57 -30.52
CA LYS A 195 7.96 -43.23 -29.99
C LYS A 195 9.23 -43.09 -29.15
N LEU A 196 9.55 -44.09 -28.32
CA LEU A 196 10.78 -44.14 -27.55
C LEU A 196 12.01 -44.13 -28.45
N GLU A 197 12.00 -44.88 -29.55
CA GLU A 197 13.11 -44.92 -30.52
C GLU A 197 13.32 -43.56 -31.20
N ARG A 198 12.25 -42.93 -31.70
CA ARG A 198 12.32 -41.57 -32.28
C ARG A 198 12.84 -40.56 -31.27
N PHE A 199 12.32 -40.62 -30.04
CA PHE A 199 12.73 -39.74 -28.96
C PHE A 199 14.21 -39.93 -28.62
N ALA A 200 14.68 -41.18 -28.48
CA ALA A 200 16.08 -41.51 -28.22
C ALA A 200 17.00 -40.93 -29.30
N ILE A 201 16.63 -41.05 -30.58
CA ILE A 201 17.37 -40.44 -31.69
C ILE A 201 17.41 -38.91 -31.55
N ALA A 202 16.25 -38.28 -31.32
CA ALA A 202 16.11 -36.83 -31.24
C ALA A 202 16.91 -36.21 -30.08
N VAL A 203 17.02 -36.90 -28.93
CA VAL A 203 17.80 -36.44 -27.78
C VAL A 203 19.29 -36.87 -27.83
N GLY A 204 19.72 -37.54 -28.90
CA GLY A 204 21.11 -37.94 -29.11
C GLY A 204 21.54 -39.17 -28.30
N ARG A 205 20.60 -40.09 -28.05
CA ARG A 205 20.79 -41.37 -27.34
C ARG A 205 20.74 -42.58 -28.31
N ARG A 206 21.08 -42.37 -29.59
CA ARG A 206 21.04 -43.43 -30.62
C ARG A 206 21.94 -44.64 -30.32
N GLU A 207 23.05 -44.42 -29.62
CA GLU A 207 24.00 -45.48 -29.24
C GLU A 207 23.68 -46.11 -27.87
N TYR A 208 22.64 -45.63 -27.18
CA TYR A 208 22.23 -46.20 -25.89
C TYR A 208 21.42 -47.48 -26.10
N ASP A 209 21.50 -48.37 -25.10
CA ASP A 209 20.57 -49.47 -24.98
C ASP A 209 19.15 -48.91 -24.74
N LEU A 210 18.22 -49.23 -25.64
CA LEU A 210 16.86 -48.69 -25.61
C LEU A 210 16.10 -49.11 -24.34
N HIS A 211 16.43 -50.28 -23.76
CA HIS A 211 15.85 -50.73 -22.49
C HIS A 211 16.40 -49.94 -21.30
N GLU A 212 17.68 -49.56 -21.31
CA GLU A 212 18.23 -48.63 -20.31
C GLU A 212 17.65 -47.22 -20.46
N PHE A 213 17.53 -46.70 -21.69
CA PHE A 213 16.93 -45.39 -21.92
C PHE A 213 15.44 -45.36 -21.54
N LYS A 214 14.70 -46.45 -21.78
CA LYS A 214 13.32 -46.61 -21.29
C LYS A 214 13.24 -46.40 -19.78
N LYS A 215 14.19 -46.93 -19.01
CA LYS A 215 14.26 -46.74 -17.56
C LYS A 215 14.53 -45.28 -17.19
N GLU A 216 15.44 -44.59 -17.89
CA GLU A 216 15.66 -43.14 -17.70
C GLU A 216 14.34 -42.36 -17.89
N VAL A 217 13.63 -42.61 -18.99
CA VAL A 217 12.36 -41.93 -19.31
C VAL A 217 11.28 -42.28 -18.29
N GLN A 218 11.17 -43.55 -17.90
CA GLN A 218 10.22 -44.01 -16.87
C GLN A 218 10.45 -43.31 -15.53
N GLN A 219 11.71 -43.10 -15.16
CA GLN A 219 12.12 -42.45 -13.93
C GLN A 219 11.68 -40.97 -13.88
N ILE A 220 11.91 -40.21 -14.95
CA ILE A 220 11.43 -38.81 -15.05
C ILE A 220 9.91 -38.73 -15.18
N SER A 221 9.30 -39.62 -15.97
CA SER A 221 7.84 -39.73 -16.10
C SER A 221 7.18 -39.97 -14.74
N SER A 222 7.75 -40.87 -13.93
CA SER A 222 7.26 -41.15 -12.59
C SER A 222 7.35 -39.94 -11.67
N ALA A 223 8.45 -39.18 -11.71
CA ALA A 223 8.62 -37.97 -10.91
C ALA A 223 7.58 -36.89 -11.25
N VAL A 224 7.37 -36.61 -12.54
CA VAL A 224 6.35 -35.64 -12.99
C VAL A 224 4.94 -36.10 -12.61
N ASN A 225 4.62 -37.39 -12.81
CA ASN A 225 3.30 -37.91 -12.46
C ASN A 225 3.06 -37.93 -10.94
N GLN A 226 4.07 -38.22 -10.12
CA GLN A 226 3.96 -38.13 -8.66
C GLN A 226 3.74 -36.69 -8.20
N LEU A 227 4.44 -35.72 -8.79
CA LEU A 227 4.20 -34.30 -8.54
C LEU A 227 2.75 -33.89 -8.84
N VAL A 228 2.20 -34.33 -9.98
CA VAL A 228 0.81 -34.09 -10.36
C VAL A 228 -0.16 -34.77 -9.38
N GLN A 229 0.10 -36.02 -8.98
CA GLN A 229 -0.78 -36.72 -8.03
C GLN A 229 -0.74 -36.12 -6.63
N ARG A 230 0.44 -35.72 -6.13
CA ARG A 230 0.62 -35.14 -4.79
C ARG A 230 -0.24 -33.90 -4.59
N ASN A 231 -0.30 -33.04 -5.61
CA ASN A 231 -1.02 -31.77 -5.57
C ASN A 231 -2.36 -31.85 -6.28
N LYS A 232 -2.90 -33.06 -6.52
CA LYS A 232 -4.19 -33.24 -7.20
C LYS A 232 -5.32 -32.80 -6.27
N ALA A 233 -6.06 -31.79 -6.70
CA ALA A 233 -7.28 -31.35 -6.06
C ALA A 233 -8.49 -32.19 -6.50
N LYS A 234 -9.56 -32.20 -5.68
CA LYS A 234 -10.85 -32.78 -6.08
C LYS A 234 -11.45 -32.04 -7.29
N HIS A 235 -11.31 -30.72 -7.30
CA HIS A 235 -11.72 -29.84 -8.40
C HIS A 235 -10.47 -29.15 -8.95
N PRO A 236 -10.22 -29.18 -10.27
CA PRO A 236 -9.06 -28.50 -10.86
C PRO A 236 -9.01 -27.01 -10.52
N TYR A 237 -7.81 -26.44 -10.42
CA TYR A 237 -7.63 -25.01 -10.18
C TYR A 237 -8.07 -24.20 -11.41
N GLY A 238 -7.72 -24.68 -12.61
CA GLY A 238 -8.02 -24.01 -13.88
C GLY A 238 -7.11 -22.82 -14.18
N TYR A 239 -7.51 -22.00 -15.15
CA TYR A 239 -6.75 -20.85 -15.64
C TYR A 239 -6.62 -19.76 -14.57
N ALA A 240 -5.51 -19.01 -14.62
CA ALA A 240 -5.19 -17.87 -13.76
C ALA A 240 -5.00 -18.18 -12.27
N ARG A 241 -5.02 -19.46 -11.87
CA ARG A 241 -5.01 -19.88 -10.46
C ARG A 241 -4.12 -21.08 -10.21
N LEU A 242 -3.54 -21.13 -9.02
CA LEU A 242 -2.75 -22.26 -8.55
C LEU A 242 -2.78 -22.32 -7.02
N ASP A 243 -2.87 -23.52 -6.44
CA ASP A 243 -2.55 -23.70 -5.01
C ASP A 243 -1.04 -23.86 -4.83
N ALA A 244 -0.31 -22.76 -5.08
CA ALA A 244 1.15 -22.76 -4.98
C ALA A 244 1.61 -23.09 -3.55
N PHE A 245 0.93 -22.54 -2.56
CA PHE A 245 1.31 -22.69 -1.15
C PHE A 245 1.07 -24.11 -0.63
N GLY A 246 -0.07 -24.72 -0.95
CA GLY A 246 -0.34 -26.13 -0.67
C GLY A 246 0.68 -27.04 -1.37
N ALA A 247 1.03 -26.75 -2.62
CA ALA A 247 2.04 -27.50 -3.37
C ALA A 247 3.45 -27.39 -2.76
N ILE A 248 3.85 -26.21 -2.28
CA ILE A 248 5.11 -25.98 -1.54
C ILE A 248 5.12 -26.79 -0.25
N LEU A 249 4.05 -26.68 0.55
CA LEU A 249 3.96 -27.38 1.83
C LEU A 249 4.02 -28.90 1.66
N ASN A 250 3.36 -29.47 0.64
CA ASN A 250 3.48 -30.89 0.35
C ASN A 250 4.89 -31.26 -0.15
N ALA A 251 5.54 -30.43 -0.97
CA ALA A 251 6.92 -30.68 -1.39
C ALA A 251 7.89 -30.76 -0.20
N VAL A 252 7.77 -29.83 0.75
CA VAL A 252 8.66 -29.74 1.92
C VAL A 252 8.29 -30.78 2.99
N CYS A 253 7.02 -30.80 3.41
CA CYS A 253 6.60 -31.57 4.59
C CYS A 253 6.42 -33.07 4.30
N GLU A 254 6.10 -33.45 3.07
CA GLU A 254 5.86 -34.86 2.71
C GLU A 254 7.04 -35.42 1.93
N THR A 255 7.29 -34.89 0.73
CA THR A 255 8.27 -35.48 -0.20
C THR A 255 9.70 -35.34 0.33
N ALA A 256 10.13 -34.12 0.67
CA ALA A 256 11.52 -33.87 1.06
C ALA A 256 11.88 -34.42 2.46
N LEU A 257 10.89 -34.52 3.36
CA LEU A 257 11.06 -35.21 4.65
C LEU A 257 10.94 -36.73 4.55
N SER A 258 10.43 -37.25 3.43
CA SER A 258 10.08 -38.67 3.29
C SER A 258 9.03 -39.14 4.30
N GLU A 259 8.05 -38.28 4.58
CA GLU A 259 6.99 -38.49 5.58
C GLU A 259 5.61 -38.43 4.92
N PRO A 260 5.08 -39.53 4.35
CA PRO A 260 3.82 -39.53 3.60
C PRO A 260 2.60 -39.13 4.46
N GLU A 261 2.66 -39.31 5.79
CA GLU A 261 1.61 -38.90 6.73
C GLU A 261 1.41 -37.37 6.82
N ASN A 262 2.38 -36.61 6.33
CA ASN A 262 2.35 -35.15 6.35
C ASN A 262 1.58 -34.54 5.17
N HIS A 263 1.10 -35.35 4.21
CA HIS A 263 0.30 -34.90 3.07
C HIS A 263 -0.97 -34.17 3.54
N ARG A 264 -1.34 -33.10 2.81
CA ARG A 264 -2.66 -32.47 2.86
C ARG A 264 -3.17 -32.23 1.45
N SER A 265 -4.49 -32.14 1.30
CA SER A 265 -5.08 -31.74 0.01
C SER A 265 -4.60 -30.35 -0.38
N SER A 266 -4.21 -30.18 -1.64
CA SER A 266 -3.97 -28.87 -2.24
C SER A 266 -5.30 -28.38 -2.82
N ASP A 267 -6.12 -27.74 -2.01
CA ASP A 267 -7.48 -27.29 -2.34
C ASP A 267 -7.71 -25.80 -2.05
N ALA A 268 -6.63 -25.03 -1.98
CA ALA A 268 -6.64 -23.59 -1.71
C ALA A 268 -6.10 -22.76 -2.90
N PRO A 269 -6.72 -22.84 -4.10
CA PRO A 269 -6.22 -22.11 -5.27
C PRO A 269 -6.26 -20.60 -5.04
N VAL A 270 -5.17 -19.93 -5.39
CA VAL A 270 -5.07 -18.48 -5.38
C VAL A 270 -4.80 -17.92 -6.77
N SER A 271 -5.30 -16.71 -7.03
CA SER A 271 -4.88 -15.92 -8.20
C SER A 271 -3.46 -15.41 -8.00
N TYR A 272 -2.72 -15.28 -9.11
CA TYR A 272 -1.36 -14.75 -9.07
C TYR A 272 -1.38 -13.27 -8.69
N PRO A 273 -0.71 -12.83 -7.62
CA PRO A 273 -0.64 -11.41 -7.28
C PRO A 273 0.25 -10.65 -8.27
N SER A 274 -0.02 -9.36 -8.50
CA SER A 274 0.92 -8.49 -9.21
C SER A 274 2.24 -8.32 -8.46
N LEU A 275 3.34 -8.06 -9.20
CA LEU A 275 4.68 -7.87 -8.66
C LEU A 275 5.08 -6.41 -8.45
N TRP A 276 4.49 -5.45 -9.17
CA TRP A 276 4.76 -4.03 -8.95
C TRP A 276 4.43 -3.63 -7.51
N ASN A 277 5.19 -2.68 -6.97
CA ASN A 277 5.15 -2.22 -5.58
C ASN A 277 5.49 -3.29 -4.51
N THR A 278 5.53 -4.59 -4.83
CA THR A 278 5.76 -5.65 -3.84
C THR A 278 7.09 -5.56 -3.09
N PRO A 279 8.22 -5.10 -3.68
CA PRO A 279 9.45 -4.91 -2.93
C PRO A 279 9.38 -3.78 -1.91
N GLU A 280 8.33 -2.95 -1.93
CA GLU A 280 8.14 -1.82 -1.02
C GLU A 280 7.18 -2.12 0.13
N TYR A 281 6.36 -3.18 0.02
CA TYR A 281 5.39 -3.54 1.05
C TYR A 281 6.05 -4.01 2.35
N SER A 282 5.37 -3.80 3.47
CA SER A 282 5.78 -4.36 4.78
C SER A 282 5.65 -5.88 4.81
N TYR A 283 4.57 -6.42 4.22
CA TYR A 283 4.29 -7.84 4.10
C TYR A 283 3.75 -8.18 2.70
N VAL A 284 4.03 -9.40 2.25
CA VAL A 284 3.56 -9.93 0.96
C VAL A 284 2.85 -11.28 1.14
N GLN A 285 2.39 -11.86 0.01
CA GLN A 285 1.43 -12.97 -0.08
C GLN A 285 0.02 -12.58 0.39
N TRP A 286 -1.00 -13.26 -0.13
CA TRP A 286 -2.39 -12.93 0.16
C TRP A 286 -2.72 -12.96 1.66
N ASN A 287 -2.06 -13.82 2.43
CA ASN A 287 -2.25 -14.04 3.87
C ASN A 287 -1.24 -13.26 4.76
N ALA A 288 -0.51 -12.30 4.19
CA ALA A 288 0.47 -11.48 4.89
C ALA A 288 1.57 -12.29 5.62
N SER A 289 2.05 -13.39 5.03
CA SER A 289 2.91 -14.34 5.74
C SER A 289 4.40 -14.17 5.57
N ALA A 290 4.82 -13.41 4.57
CA ALA A 290 6.22 -13.20 4.26
C ALA A 290 6.61 -11.73 4.47
N PRO A 291 7.39 -11.41 5.51
CA PRO A 291 8.00 -10.08 5.65
C PRO A 291 9.31 -9.95 4.85
N SER A 292 9.98 -11.07 4.50
CA SER A 292 11.24 -11.07 3.72
C SER A 292 10.99 -11.55 2.29
N ALA A 293 11.43 -10.74 1.32
CA ALA A 293 11.35 -11.07 -0.09
C ALA A 293 12.20 -12.28 -0.47
N GLU A 294 13.38 -12.45 0.13
CA GLU A 294 14.25 -13.60 -0.13
C GLU A 294 13.62 -14.89 0.37
N ALA A 295 13.06 -14.87 1.59
CA ALA A 295 12.38 -16.02 2.16
C ALA A 295 11.17 -16.43 1.30
N ARG A 296 10.37 -15.45 0.84
CA ARG A 296 9.30 -15.67 -0.14
C ARG A 296 9.87 -16.33 -1.40
N ASN A 297 10.80 -15.66 -2.08
CA ASN A 297 11.31 -16.09 -3.39
C ASN A 297 11.91 -17.48 -3.35
N VAL A 298 12.69 -17.80 -2.31
CA VAL A 298 13.23 -19.15 -2.12
C VAL A 298 12.10 -20.15 -1.91
N GLY A 299 11.14 -19.85 -1.03
CA GLY A 299 9.97 -20.72 -0.80
C GLY A 299 9.18 -21.02 -2.06
N GLU A 300 8.91 -20.02 -2.90
CA GLU A 300 8.22 -20.20 -4.19
C GLU A 300 9.01 -21.12 -5.13
N VAL A 301 10.34 -20.98 -5.21
CA VAL A 301 11.19 -21.88 -6.03
C VAL A 301 11.11 -23.33 -5.52
N LEU A 302 11.04 -23.57 -4.21
CA LEU A 302 10.87 -24.93 -3.67
C LEU A 302 9.54 -25.57 -4.12
N GLY A 303 8.49 -24.77 -4.30
CA GLY A 303 7.21 -25.21 -4.83
C GLY A 303 7.21 -25.46 -6.32
N VAL A 304 7.93 -24.62 -7.07
CA VAL A 304 7.99 -24.65 -8.53
C VAL A 304 9.27 -25.36 -8.97
N PHE A 305 9.37 -26.64 -8.62
CA PHE A 305 10.36 -27.61 -9.12
C PHE A 305 11.83 -27.33 -8.73
N GLY A 306 12.06 -26.51 -7.71
CA GLY A 306 13.34 -26.45 -7.02
C GLY A 306 13.61 -27.76 -6.29
N THR A 307 14.83 -28.27 -6.37
CA THR A 307 15.21 -29.55 -5.75
C THR A 307 16.22 -29.33 -4.64
N TYR A 308 16.03 -30.04 -3.53
CA TYR A 308 16.73 -29.81 -2.28
C TYR A 308 16.71 -31.04 -1.39
N THR A 309 17.67 -31.13 -0.46
CA THR A 309 17.78 -32.27 0.47
C THR A 309 17.55 -31.83 1.91
N LEU A 310 16.63 -32.49 2.63
CA LEU A 310 16.43 -32.28 4.08
C LEU A 310 17.01 -33.42 4.93
N ALA A 311 17.35 -34.54 4.31
CA ALA A 311 17.94 -35.69 4.97
C ALA A 311 19.29 -35.33 5.62
N ALA A 312 19.51 -35.85 6.84
CA ALA A 312 20.75 -35.64 7.56
C ALA A 312 21.95 -36.21 6.77
N GLY A 313 23.01 -35.41 6.64
CA GLY A 313 24.21 -35.80 5.93
C GLY A 313 24.98 -34.61 5.36
N PRO A 314 26.07 -34.86 4.61
CA PRO A 314 26.93 -33.80 4.06
C PRO A 314 26.25 -32.85 3.06
N THR A 315 25.13 -33.27 2.47
CA THR A 315 24.35 -32.51 1.48
C THR A 315 23.04 -31.94 2.06
N GLN A 316 22.85 -31.99 3.38
CA GLN A 316 21.67 -31.43 4.01
C GLN A 316 21.57 -29.92 3.71
N PHE A 317 20.40 -29.50 3.21
CA PHE A 317 20.08 -28.16 2.70
C PHE A 317 20.80 -27.73 1.41
N ASP A 318 21.49 -28.64 0.72
CA ASP A 318 21.90 -28.37 -0.66
C ASP A 318 20.65 -28.24 -1.53
N SER A 319 20.69 -27.31 -2.49
CA SER A 319 19.55 -26.99 -3.35
C SER A 319 19.96 -26.40 -4.70
N THR A 320 19.04 -26.47 -5.67
CA THR A 320 19.17 -25.85 -7.00
C THR A 320 18.86 -24.36 -7.04
N VAL A 321 18.33 -23.80 -5.96
CA VAL A 321 17.98 -22.37 -5.82
C VAL A 321 19.14 -21.48 -6.29
N ARG A 322 18.83 -20.45 -7.08
CA ARG A 322 19.79 -19.45 -7.58
C ARG A 322 19.68 -18.17 -6.76
N LEU A 323 20.25 -18.14 -5.56
CA LEU A 323 20.02 -17.04 -4.61
C LEU A 323 20.47 -15.68 -5.16
N GLY A 324 21.63 -15.61 -5.81
CA GLY A 324 22.11 -14.37 -6.45
C GLY A 324 21.20 -13.86 -7.56
N ASN A 325 20.62 -14.76 -8.35
CA ASN A 325 19.65 -14.37 -9.38
C ASN A 325 18.35 -13.85 -8.74
N LEU A 326 17.86 -14.50 -7.68
CA LEU A 326 16.66 -14.04 -6.96
C LEU A 326 16.88 -12.67 -6.31
N VAL A 327 18.05 -12.43 -5.70
CA VAL A 327 18.40 -11.13 -5.10
C VAL A 327 18.45 -10.04 -6.18
N ARG A 328 19.07 -10.32 -7.33
CA ARG A 328 19.13 -9.37 -8.44
C ARG A 328 17.75 -9.04 -9.00
N LEU A 329 16.94 -10.06 -9.27
CA LEU A 329 15.58 -9.88 -9.75
C LEU A 329 14.76 -9.01 -8.77
N GLU A 330 14.84 -9.29 -7.46
CA GLU A 330 14.09 -8.54 -6.46
C GLU A 330 14.53 -7.07 -6.36
N HIS A 331 15.85 -6.86 -6.18
CA HIS A 331 16.37 -5.57 -5.72
C HIS A 331 16.86 -4.65 -6.83
N GLU A 332 17.09 -5.15 -8.05
CA GLU A 332 17.51 -4.36 -9.21
C GLU A 332 16.43 -4.26 -10.30
N LEU A 333 15.61 -5.31 -10.46
CA LEU A 333 14.59 -5.35 -11.51
C LEU A 333 13.20 -5.02 -10.97
N ILE A 334 12.63 -5.89 -10.14
CA ILE A 334 11.24 -5.78 -9.64
C ILE A 334 11.08 -4.51 -8.79
N LYS A 335 12.10 -4.11 -8.04
CA LYS A 335 12.09 -2.83 -7.30
C LYS A 335 11.81 -1.62 -8.19
N ASN A 336 12.18 -1.66 -9.46
CA ASN A 336 11.98 -0.59 -10.43
C ASN A 336 10.75 -0.81 -11.33
N LEU A 337 10.02 -1.91 -11.14
CA LEU A 337 8.81 -2.21 -11.90
C LEU A 337 7.64 -1.37 -11.39
N LYS A 338 7.12 -0.51 -12.26
CA LYS A 338 5.93 0.31 -11.99
C LYS A 338 4.65 -0.46 -12.31
N SER A 339 3.58 -0.11 -11.60
CA SER A 339 2.21 -0.45 -12.00
C SER A 339 1.91 0.12 -13.40
N PRO A 340 1.17 -0.61 -14.25
CA PRO A 340 0.83 -0.14 -15.57
C PRO A 340 -0.25 0.95 -15.52
N ASP A 341 0.00 2.07 -16.18
CA ASP A 341 -1.03 3.09 -16.47
C ASP A 341 -2.13 2.51 -17.34
N TRP A 342 -3.34 3.06 -17.24
CA TRP A 342 -4.41 2.76 -18.19
C TRP A 342 -4.01 3.23 -19.59
N PRO A 343 -3.88 2.34 -20.59
CA PRO A 343 -3.39 2.71 -21.91
C PRO A 343 -4.51 3.34 -22.74
N GLU A 344 -4.80 4.63 -22.52
CA GLU A 344 -5.87 5.36 -23.21
C GLU A 344 -5.82 5.27 -24.74
N ALA A 345 -4.61 5.21 -25.30
CA ALA A 345 -4.40 5.04 -26.74
C ALA A 345 -4.97 3.73 -27.31
N VAL A 346 -5.16 2.71 -26.47
CA VAL A 346 -5.67 1.39 -26.86
C VAL A 346 -7.06 1.16 -26.29
N LEU A 347 -7.26 1.43 -25.00
CA LEU A 347 -8.51 1.10 -24.28
C LEU A 347 -9.52 2.24 -24.23
N GLY A 348 -9.16 3.42 -24.77
CA GLY A 348 -9.99 4.62 -24.78
C GLY A 348 -9.71 5.57 -23.60
N PRO A 349 -10.02 6.86 -23.77
CA PRO A 349 -9.77 7.88 -22.75
C PRO A 349 -10.63 7.66 -21.51
N LEU A 350 -10.14 8.12 -20.36
CA LEU A 350 -10.89 8.11 -19.11
C LEU A 350 -11.95 9.23 -19.09
N ASP A 351 -13.07 8.98 -18.41
CA ASP A 351 -14.11 9.97 -18.16
C ASP A 351 -13.81 10.78 -16.90
N ASP A 352 -13.28 11.99 -17.05
CA ASP A 352 -12.87 12.89 -15.95
C ASP A 352 -13.97 13.11 -14.90
N ALA A 353 -15.24 13.19 -15.33
CA ALA A 353 -16.35 13.42 -14.41
C ALA A 353 -16.59 12.17 -13.53
N LYS A 354 -16.49 10.98 -14.12
CA LYS A 354 -16.55 9.71 -13.38
C LYS A 354 -15.33 9.50 -12.50
N VAL A 355 -14.13 9.84 -12.96
CA VAL A 355 -12.91 9.79 -12.15
C VAL A 355 -13.07 10.68 -10.91
N ALA A 356 -13.55 11.91 -11.06
CA ALA A 356 -13.79 12.81 -9.93
C ALA A 356 -14.85 12.27 -8.95
N ALA A 357 -15.99 11.77 -9.46
CA ALA A 357 -17.03 11.17 -8.63
C ALA A 357 -16.54 9.89 -7.91
N GLY A 358 -15.84 9.03 -8.64
CA GLY A 358 -15.26 7.79 -8.14
C GLY A 358 -14.21 8.03 -7.07
N ARG A 359 -13.39 9.08 -7.21
CA ARG A 359 -12.43 9.50 -6.19
C ARG A 359 -13.11 9.80 -4.87
N ILE A 360 -14.22 10.55 -4.88
CA ILE A 360 -14.99 10.86 -3.66
C ILE A 360 -15.51 9.58 -2.99
N LEU A 361 -16.10 8.67 -3.78
CA LEU A 361 -16.60 7.39 -3.30
C LEU A 361 -15.46 6.51 -2.75
N PHE A 362 -14.32 6.47 -3.43
CA PHE A 362 -13.19 5.66 -3.03
C PHE A 362 -12.61 6.11 -1.70
N ARG A 363 -12.44 7.42 -1.50
CA ARG A 363 -11.95 7.96 -0.23
C ARG A 363 -12.88 7.63 0.94
N LYS A 364 -14.19 7.70 0.69
CA LYS A 364 -15.21 7.42 1.71
C LYS A 364 -15.25 5.94 2.11
N ASN A 365 -15.09 5.03 1.14
CA ASN A 365 -15.46 3.62 1.31
C ASN A 365 -14.27 2.63 1.18
N CYS A 366 -13.15 3.03 0.57
CA CYS A 366 -12.08 2.11 0.16
C CYS A 366 -10.70 2.47 0.74
N GLU A 367 -10.38 3.77 0.87
CA GLU A 367 -9.06 4.27 1.28
C GLU A 367 -8.64 3.84 2.71
N SER A 368 -9.61 3.49 3.56
CA SER A 368 -9.34 2.95 4.91
C SER A 368 -8.67 1.57 4.92
N CYS A 369 -8.69 0.86 3.77
CA CYS A 369 -8.07 -0.44 3.58
C CYS A 369 -7.02 -0.41 2.46
N HIS A 370 -7.33 0.24 1.34
CA HIS A 370 -6.49 0.29 0.15
C HIS A 370 -5.67 1.57 0.13
N ALA A 371 -4.37 1.46 0.35
CA ALA A 371 -3.48 2.60 0.33
C ALA A 371 -3.42 3.24 -1.08
N VAL A 372 -3.40 4.58 -1.10
CA VAL A 372 -3.23 5.41 -2.29
C VAL A 372 -2.02 6.33 -2.10
N ARG A 373 -1.48 6.86 -3.19
CA ARG A 373 -0.42 7.88 -3.12
C ARG A 373 -1.00 9.20 -2.62
N VAL A 374 -0.20 9.90 -1.81
CA VAL A 374 -0.44 11.26 -1.36
C VAL A 374 0.76 12.08 -1.81
N ASP A 375 0.53 13.13 -2.61
CA ASP A 375 1.59 13.96 -3.20
C ASP A 375 2.64 13.16 -4.01
N GLY A 376 2.21 12.10 -4.70
CA GLY A 376 3.05 11.27 -5.57
C GLY A 376 3.79 10.10 -4.89
N ASP A 377 3.69 9.93 -3.58
CA ASP A 377 4.27 8.77 -2.87
C ASP A 377 3.29 8.13 -1.89
N PHE A 378 3.53 6.87 -1.54
CA PHE A 378 2.77 6.19 -0.50
C PHE A 378 3.23 6.65 0.89
N VAL A 379 2.30 6.68 1.85
CA VAL A 379 2.66 6.85 3.25
C VAL A 379 3.50 5.64 3.69
N ARG A 380 4.70 5.89 4.23
CA ARG A 380 5.63 4.84 4.68
C ARG A 380 5.65 4.73 6.20
N ASN A 381 5.91 3.54 6.71
CA ASN A 381 6.18 3.30 8.13
C ASN A 381 7.62 3.72 8.51
N ASP A 382 7.97 3.59 9.79
CA ASP A 382 9.30 3.97 10.32
C ASP A 382 10.48 3.22 9.66
N GLN A 383 10.18 2.11 8.98
CA GLN A 383 11.13 1.27 8.24
C GLN A 383 11.17 1.60 6.73
N GLY A 384 10.48 2.65 6.28
CA GLY A 384 10.44 3.07 4.88
C GLY A 384 9.60 2.17 3.96
N ARG A 385 8.76 1.32 4.53
CA ARG A 385 7.89 0.38 3.80
C ARG A 385 6.46 0.91 3.70
N ILE A 386 5.77 0.52 2.64
CA ILE A 386 4.33 0.78 2.48
C ILE A 386 3.60 -0.19 3.43
N PRO A 387 2.88 0.31 4.45
CA PRO A 387 2.11 -0.54 5.34
C PRO A 387 0.92 -1.12 4.57
N VAL A 388 0.79 -2.46 4.58
CA VAL A 388 -0.40 -3.13 4.07
C VAL A 388 -1.31 -3.53 5.23
N ARG A 389 -2.60 -3.21 5.13
CA ARG A 389 -3.61 -3.66 6.11
C ARG A 389 -3.95 -5.12 5.83
N SER A 390 -4.00 -5.95 6.87
CA SER A 390 -4.55 -7.30 6.79
C SER A 390 -5.92 -7.34 7.44
N ASN A 391 -6.96 -7.61 6.66
CA ASN A 391 -8.35 -7.70 7.13
C ASN A 391 -8.69 -9.12 7.59
N THR A 392 -9.32 -9.26 8.74
CA THR A 392 -9.77 -10.56 9.29
C THR A 392 -10.85 -11.19 8.41
N LEU A 393 -11.03 -12.50 8.55
CA LEU A 393 -12.17 -13.18 7.94
C LEU A 393 -13.53 -12.64 8.41
N THR A 394 -13.61 -12.09 9.62
CA THR A 394 -14.86 -11.49 10.12
C THR A 394 -15.20 -10.21 9.38
N GLU A 395 -14.20 -9.38 9.08
CA GLU A 395 -14.34 -8.13 8.31
C GLU A 395 -14.57 -8.41 6.82
N ILE A 396 -13.71 -9.22 6.20
CA ILE A 396 -13.68 -9.37 4.74
C ILE A 396 -14.54 -10.52 4.23
N GLN A 397 -14.75 -11.58 5.01
CA GLN A 397 -15.64 -12.72 4.72
C GLN A 397 -15.43 -13.45 3.38
N THR A 398 -14.31 -13.20 2.70
CA THR A 398 -13.92 -13.95 1.50
C THR A 398 -13.57 -15.39 1.84
N ASP A 399 -13.39 -16.23 0.81
CA ASP A 399 -13.00 -17.64 0.99
C ASP A 399 -11.87 -17.81 2.02
N SER A 400 -12.06 -18.71 2.98
CA SER A 400 -11.12 -18.90 4.11
C SER A 400 -10.08 -19.98 3.87
N GLN A 401 -10.17 -20.71 2.76
CA GLN A 401 -9.41 -21.93 2.57
C GLN A 401 -7.90 -21.67 2.53
N PHE A 402 -7.46 -20.57 1.90
CA PHE A 402 -6.04 -20.23 1.83
C PHE A 402 -5.40 -19.96 3.19
N LEU A 403 -6.13 -19.36 4.13
CA LEU A 403 -5.60 -19.09 5.49
C LEU A 403 -5.33 -20.38 6.29
N LYS A 404 -6.01 -21.49 5.96
CA LYS A 404 -5.82 -22.78 6.65
C LYS A 404 -4.42 -23.34 6.48
N ASN A 405 -3.70 -22.94 5.42
CA ASN A 405 -2.30 -23.31 5.21
C ASN A 405 -1.35 -22.84 6.33
N LEU A 406 -1.75 -21.81 7.09
CA LEU A 406 -0.99 -21.28 8.22
C LEU A 406 -1.60 -21.60 9.57
N ASN A 407 -2.59 -22.50 9.64
CA ASN A 407 -3.20 -22.89 10.89
C ASN A 407 -2.14 -23.46 11.84
N PRO A 408 -1.87 -22.82 13.00
CA PRO A 408 -0.85 -23.29 13.93
C PRO A 408 -1.18 -24.66 14.54
N GLN A 409 -2.44 -25.10 14.47
CA GLN A 409 -2.88 -26.42 14.92
C GLN A 409 -2.68 -27.51 13.86
N ASP A 410 -2.43 -27.17 12.58
CA ASP A 410 -2.07 -28.15 11.56
C ASP A 410 -0.58 -28.53 11.72
N THR A 411 -0.37 -29.51 12.59
CA THR A 411 0.96 -30.04 12.90
C THR A 411 1.29 -31.28 12.06
N ILE A 412 2.58 -31.44 11.77
CA ILE A 412 3.17 -32.56 11.01
C ILE A 412 4.32 -33.20 11.78
N LEU A 413 4.71 -34.40 11.39
CA LEU A 413 5.91 -35.06 11.90
C LEU A 413 7.16 -34.30 11.45
N ALA A 414 8.03 -33.95 12.40
CA ALA A 414 9.27 -33.24 12.12
C ALA A 414 10.31 -34.10 11.37
N GLY A 415 10.16 -35.43 11.42
CA GLY A 415 11.04 -36.39 10.76
C GLY A 415 12.51 -36.18 11.12
N GLY A 416 13.39 -36.28 10.12
CA GLY A 416 14.83 -36.08 10.28
C GLY A 416 15.27 -34.66 10.68
N LEU A 417 14.35 -33.70 10.83
CA LEU A 417 14.62 -32.33 11.27
C LEU A 417 14.23 -32.05 12.72
N GLN A 418 13.85 -33.08 13.49
CA GLN A 418 13.46 -32.94 14.90
C GLN A 418 14.48 -32.15 15.74
N ASP A 419 15.78 -32.43 15.60
CA ASP A 419 16.84 -31.74 16.36
C ASP A 419 16.96 -30.26 16.00
N LEU A 420 16.82 -29.91 14.72
CA LEU A 420 16.81 -28.53 14.24
C LEU A 420 15.61 -27.75 14.81
N LEU A 421 14.51 -28.46 15.06
CA LEU A 421 13.24 -27.91 15.53
C LEU A 421 13.06 -28.06 17.05
N GLY A 422 14.16 -28.04 17.80
CA GLY A 422 14.15 -28.02 19.26
C GLY A 422 13.71 -29.34 19.90
N GLY A 423 13.85 -30.47 19.19
CA GLY A 423 13.51 -31.80 19.68
C GLY A 423 12.02 -32.15 19.59
N ALA A 424 11.19 -31.30 19.01
CA ALA A 424 9.75 -31.53 18.89
C ALA A 424 9.42 -32.61 17.85
N ILE A 425 8.66 -33.63 18.23
CA ILE A 425 8.21 -34.70 17.32
C ILE A 425 7.25 -34.15 16.25
N ARG A 426 6.40 -33.19 16.65
CA ARG A 426 5.46 -32.52 15.75
C ARG A 426 5.63 -31.02 15.81
N VAL A 427 5.52 -30.37 14.65
CA VAL A 427 5.59 -28.92 14.50
C VAL A 427 4.52 -28.41 13.55
N PRO A 428 4.11 -27.13 13.62
CA PRO A 428 3.25 -26.53 12.60
C PRO A 428 3.90 -26.61 11.21
N ARG A 429 3.09 -26.85 10.16
CA ARG A 429 3.59 -26.95 8.77
C ARG A 429 4.34 -25.71 8.30
N ALA A 430 3.81 -24.52 8.61
CA ALA A 430 4.44 -23.26 8.26
C ALA A 430 5.82 -23.10 8.94
N SER A 431 5.98 -23.59 10.18
CA SER A 431 7.25 -23.56 10.89
C SER A 431 8.30 -24.45 10.23
N MET A 432 7.88 -25.62 9.70
CA MET A 432 8.75 -26.50 8.93
C MET A 432 9.24 -25.83 7.63
N LEU A 433 8.33 -25.22 6.86
CA LEU A 433 8.68 -24.46 5.67
C LEU A 433 9.68 -23.33 6.00
N GLY A 434 9.38 -22.55 7.04
CA GLY A 434 10.26 -21.47 7.50
C GLY A 434 11.65 -21.95 7.90
N ALA A 435 11.77 -23.12 8.55
CA ALA A 435 13.06 -23.72 8.89
C ALA A 435 13.83 -24.16 7.64
N ALA A 436 13.17 -24.88 6.71
CA ALA A 436 13.80 -25.33 5.46
C ALA A 436 14.30 -24.15 4.61
N VAL A 437 13.48 -23.12 4.42
CA VAL A 437 13.85 -21.90 3.67
C VAL A 437 15.04 -21.19 4.30
N ARG A 438 15.04 -21.03 5.63
CA ARG A 438 16.13 -20.36 6.36
C ARG A 438 17.46 -21.08 6.19
N GLU A 439 17.47 -22.40 6.35
CA GLU A 439 18.70 -23.19 6.21
C GLU A 439 19.19 -23.25 4.76
N ILE A 440 18.27 -23.32 3.78
CA ILE A 440 18.62 -23.23 2.36
C ILE A 440 19.25 -21.86 2.05
N ILE A 441 18.65 -20.75 2.51
CA ILE A 441 19.22 -19.42 2.34
C ILE A 441 20.60 -19.34 2.98
N SER A 442 20.77 -19.84 4.21
CA SER A 442 22.06 -19.88 4.91
C SER A 442 23.13 -20.66 4.13
N ASN A 443 22.77 -21.83 3.59
CA ASN A 443 23.68 -22.64 2.78
C ASN A 443 24.05 -21.96 1.46
N ARG A 444 23.05 -21.41 0.74
CA ARG A 444 23.28 -20.70 -0.53
C ARG A 444 24.05 -19.40 -0.36
N SER A 445 23.77 -18.63 0.68
CA SER A 445 24.51 -17.41 1.04
C SER A 445 25.99 -17.70 1.23
N ARG A 446 26.35 -18.77 1.95
CA ARG A 446 27.75 -19.21 2.11
C ARG A 446 28.36 -19.71 0.81
N ALA A 447 27.62 -20.51 0.04
CA ALA A 447 28.11 -21.10 -1.20
C ALA A 447 28.35 -20.06 -2.30
N GLU A 448 27.46 -19.08 -2.43
CA GLU A 448 27.52 -18.01 -3.43
C GLU A 448 28.26 -16.76 -2.94
N MET A 449 28.68 -16.72 -1.66
CA MET A 449 29.32 -15.58 -1.00
C MET A 449 28.46 -14.30 -1.05
N ILE A 450 27.16 -14.44 -0.79
CA ILE A 450 26.19 -13.35 -0.80
C ILE A 450 25.77 -13.04 0.63
N ASP A 451 25.91 -11.79 1.07
CA ASP A 451 25.38 -11.35 2.36
C ASP A 451 23.94 -10.81 2.21
N VAL A 452 22.96 -11.58 2.68
CA VAL A 452 21.54 -11.20 2.64
C VAL A 452 21.08 -10.41 3.87
N ARG A 453 21.93 -10.27 4.90
CA ARG A 453 21.55 -9.55 6.14
C ARG A 453 21.17 -8.09 5.90
N PRO A 454 21.84 -7.32 5.01
CA PRO A 454 21.45 -5.95 4.71
C PRO A 454 20.10 -5.83 3.98
N LEU A 455 19.60 -6.93 3.41
CA LEU A 455 18.36 -6.97 2.62
C LEU A 455 17.14 -7.38 3.46
N GLN A 456 17.39 -8.00 4.62
CA GLN A 456 16.33 -8.36 5.56
C GLN A 456 15.67 -7.08 6.08
N PRO A 457 14.33 -6.97 6.00
CA PRO A 457 13.65 -5.92 6.73
C PRO A 457 13.88 -6.19 8.23
N GLY A 458 14.21 -5.15 8.98
CA GLY A 458 14.31 -5.26 10.45
C GLY A 458 13.01 -5.74 11.10
N PRO A 459 12.93 -5.81 12.44
CA PRO A 459 11.70 -6.22 13.12
C PRO A 459 10.47 -5.44 12.60
N GLN A 460 9.46 -6.17 12.16
CA GLN A 460 8.21 -5.61 11.65
C GLN A 460 7.06 -6.06 12.54
N ASP A 461 6.22 -5.11 12.98
CA ASP A 461 4.95 -5.46 13.60
C ASP A 461 4.08 -6.23 12.60
N PRO A 462 3.36 -7.28 13.03
CA PRO A 462 2.45 -7.97 12.14
C PRO A 462 1.36 -7.00 11.66
N PRO A 463 0.90 -7.13 10.40
CA PRO A 463 -0.09 -6.21 9.82
C PRO A 463 -1.50 -6.40 10.42
N HIS A 464 -1.66 -7.35 11.34
CA HIS A 464 -2.86 -7.59 12.12
C HIS A 464 -2.52 -7.90 13.59
N PRO A 465 -3.31 -7.43 14.58
CA PRO A 465 -3.10 -7.72 16.00
C PRO A 465 -3.08 -9.21 16.36
N ASP A 466 -3.84 -10.05 15.66
CA ASP A 466 -3.88 -11.51 15.90
C ASP A 466 -2.66 -12.24 15.27
N GLY A 467 -1.74 -11.50 14.65
CA GLY A 467 -0.50 -12.03 14.11
C GLY A 467 -0.57 -12.41 12.64
N VAL A 468 0.52 -13.02 12.16
CA VAL A 468 0.72 -13.42 10.77
C VAL A 468 -0.28 -14.50 10.34
N GLY A 469 -0.85 -14.39 9.12
CA GLY A 469 -1.75 -15.41 8.57
C GLY A 469 -3.20 -15.33 9.06
N SER A 470 -3.55 -14.31 9.83
CA SER A 470 -4.90 -14.15 10.44
C SER A 470 -5.91 -13.45 9.52
N GLY A 471 -5.50 -12.98 8.34
CA GLY A 471 -6.36 -12.24 7.43
C GLY A 471 -5.80 -12.11 6.02
N TYR A 472 -6.51 -11.36 5.17
CA TYR A 472 -6.10 -11.07 3.79
C TYR A 472 -5.66 -9.62 3.62
N ILE A 473 -4.55 -9.42 2.89
CA ILE A 473 -4.03 -8.07 2.64
C ILE A 473 -4.92 -7.27 1.71
N ALA A 474 -5.22 -6.03 2.07
CA ALA A 474 -5.70 -4.99 1.16
C ALA A 474 -4.47 -4.25 0.59
N ARG A 475 -4.21 -4.46 -0.70
CA ARG A 475 -3.07 -3.86 -1.40
C ARG A 475 -3.46 -2.50 -2.00
N PRO A 476 -2.48 -1.61 -2.25
CA PRO A 476 -2.66 -0.54 -3.21
C PRO A 476 -3.28 -1.04 -4.52
N LEU A 477 -4.19 -0.26 -5.09
CA LEU A 477 -4.96 -0.64 -6.28
C LEU A 477 -4.42 -0.02 -7.58
N GLU A 478 -3.22 0.55 -7.57
CA GLU A 478 -2.55 0.96 -8.81
C GLU A 478 -2.36 -0.24 -9.76
N GLY A 479 -2.73 -0.07 -11.03
CA GLY A 479 -2.70 -1.14 -12.02
C GLY A 479 -3.74 -2.25 -11.79
N ILE A 480 -4.73 -2.05 -10.93
CA ILE A 480 -5.77 -3.07 -10.63
C ILE A 480 -6.53 -3.51 -11.89
N TRP A 481 -6.66 -2.63 -12.88
CA TRP A 481 -7.30 -2.95 -14.17
C TRP A 481 -6.64 -4.15 -14.88
N ALA A 482 -5.36 -4.39 -14.62
CA ALA A 482 -4.53 -5.41 -15.26
C ALA A 482 -4.44 -6.74 -14.48
N SER A 483 -5.27 -6.93 -13.44
CA SER A 483 -5.13 -8.05 -12.48
C SER A 483 -6.32 -9.02 -12.44
N ALA A 484 -7.19 -9.01 -13.45
CA ALA A 484 -8.32 -9.93 -13.51
C ALA A 484 -7.88 -11.40 -13.67
N PRO A 485 -8.66 -12.38 -13.16
CA PRO A 485 -9.84 -12.22 -12.31
C PRO A 485 -9.49 -11.77 -10.89
N TYR A 486 -10.47 -11.21 -10.20
CA TYR A 486 -10.32 -10.52 -8.92
C TYR A 486 -10.53 -11.44 -7.71
N PHE A 487 -10.20 -10.89 -6.54
CA PHE A 487 -10.03 -11.56 -5.24
C PHE A 487 -8.84 -12.52 -5.19
N HIS A 488 -8.51 -12.93 -3.97
CA HIS A 488 -7.35 -13.78 -3.72
C HIS A 488 -7.40 -15.14 -4.41
N ASN A 489 -8.59 -15.62 -4.77
CA ASN A 489 -8.85 -16.91 -5.41
C ASN A 489 -9.40 -16.79 -6.84
N GLY A 490 -9.35 -15.59 -7.45
CA GLY A 490 -9.79 -15.36 -8.83
C GLY A 490 -11.27 -15.71 -9.08
N SER A 491 -12.13 -15.47 -8.08
CA SER A 491 -13.53 -15.89 -8.08
C SER A 491 -14.51 -14.85 -8.62
N VAL A 492 -14.03 -13.64 -8.92
CA VAL A 492 -14.84 -12.54 -9.47
C VAL A 492 -14.27 -12.11 -10.82
N PRO A 493 -15.05 -12.13 -11.91
CA PRO A 493 -14.51 -12.03 -13.28
C PRO A 493 -14.01 -10.64 -13.68
N ASN A 494 -14.64 -9.59 -13.16
CA ASN A 494 -14.40 -8.21 -13.57
C ASN A 494 -14.48 -7.25 -12.36
N LEU A 495 -13.93 -6.05 -12.49
CA LEU A 495 -13.83 -5.09 -11.40
C LEU A 495 -15.20 -4.57 -10.96
N TYR A 496 -16.13 -4.43 -11.90
CA TYR A 496 -17.50 -4.03 -11.61
C TYR A 496 -18.17 -4.99 -10.62
N GLU A 497 -18.05 -6.31 -10.84
CA GLU A 497 -18.64 -7.32 -9.96
C GLU A 497 -18.01 -7.36 -8.55
N THR A 498 -16.80 -6.82 -8.36
CA THR A 498 -16.22 -6.66 -7.00
C THR A 498 -16.99 -5.66 -6.15
N LEU A 499 -17.76 -4.77 -6.79
CA LEU A 499 -18.59 -3.73 -6.19
C LEU A 499 -20.07 -4.15 -6.08
N LEU A 500 -20.41 -5.37 -6.49
CA LEU A 500 -21.73 -5.96 -6.29
C LEU A 500 -21.79 -6.71 -4.94
N PRO A 501 -22.98 -6.78 -4.31
CA PRO A 501 -23.25 -7.80 -3.30
C PRO A 501 -22.95 -9.19 -3.85
N ALA A 502 -22.42 -10.09 -3.03
CA ALA A 502 -22.04 -11.45 -3.41
C ALA A 502 -23.21 -12.23 -4.00
N SER A 503 -24.43 -11.96 -3.55
CA SER A 503 -25.65 -12.59 -4.09
C SER A 503 -25.96 -12.22 -5.55
N GLU A 504 -25.36 -11.15 -6.07
CA GLU A 504 -25.54 -10.68 -7.45
C GLU A 504 -24.34 -10.98 -8.36
N ARG A 505 -23.24 -11.49 -7.80
CA ARG A 505 -22.03 -11.84 -8.57
C ARG A 505 -22.24 -13.11 -9.39
N SER A 506 -21.52 -13.21 -10.49
CA SER A 506 -21.49 -14.40 -11.35
C SER A 506 -21.00 -15.61 -10.55
N SER A 507 -21.83 -16.65 -10.45
CA SER A 507 -21.44 -17.93 -9.83
C SER A 507 -20.72 -18.88 -10.79
N THR A 508 -20.74 -18.56 -12.09
CA THR A 508 -20.12 -19.33 -13.17
C THR A 508 -19.69 -18.40 -14.31
N PHE A 509 -18.46 -18.56 -14.82
CA PHE A 509 -17.94 -17.80 -15.96
C PHE A 509 -16.75 -18.52 -16.62
N TRP A 510 -16.42 -18.21 -17.88
CA TRP A 510 -15.25 -18.78 -18.54
C TRP A 510 -13.97 -17.99 -18.23
N VAL A 511 -12.87 -18.71 -18.00
CA VAL A 511 -11.54 -18.18 -17.70
C VAL A 511 -10.53 -18.72 -18.71
N GLY A 512 -9.48 -17.94 -19.01
CA GLY A 512 -8.47 -18.27 -20.02
C GLY A 512 -8.62 -17.52 -21.35
N ASN A 513 -9.63 -16.65 -21.46
CA ASN A 513 -9.74 -15.73 -22.59
C ASN A 513 -8.65 -14.65 -22.53
N THR A 514 -8.28 -14.10 -23.69
CA THR A 514 -7.36 -12.95 -23.79
C THR A 514 -8.08 -11.67 -24.19
N GLU A 515 -9.32 -11.75 -24.70
CA GLU A 515 -10.12 -10.57 -25.04
C GLU A 515 -10.56 -9.82 -23.77
N PHE A 516 -10.29 -8.52 -23.73
CA PHE A 516 -10.50 -7.64 -22.59
C PHE A 516 -11.81 -6.86 -22.71
N ASP A 517 -12.58 -6.82 -21.63
CA ASP A 517 -13.72 -5.94 -21.44
C ASP A 517 -13.23 -4.66 -20.73
N SER A 518 -13.11 -3.56 -21.48
CA SER A 518 -12.67 -2.25 -20.94
C SER A 518 -13.76 -1.53 -20.13
N VAL A 519 -15.02 -1.95 -20.22
CA VAL A 519 -16.15 -1.33 -19.52
C VAL A 519 -16.24 -1.87 -18.11
N ASN A 520 -16.41 -3.19 -17.95
CA ASN A 520 -16.47 -3.82 -16.63
C ASN A 520 -15.08 -4.11 -16.03
N VAL A 521 -14.03 -4.00 -16.86
CA VAL A 521 -12.62 -4.19 -16.52
C VAL A 521 -12.35 -5.63 -16.09
N GLY A 522 -12.08 -6.49 -17.07
CA GLY A 522 -11.79 -7.91 -16.90
C GLY A 522 -11.66 -8.63 -18.24
N PHE A 523 -11.67 -9.96 -18.23
CA PHE A 523 -11.76 -10.73 -19.48
C PHE A 523 -13.22 -10.97 -19.87
N VAL A 524 -13.45 -11.09 -21.18
CA VAL A 524 -14.74 -11.54 -21.70
C VAL A 524 -15.04 -12.95 -21.15
N THR A 525 -16.18 -13.08 -20.46
CA THR A 525 -16.60 -14.27 -19.70
C THR A 525 -17.41 -15.28 -20.51
N ASP A 526 -17.70 -14.96 -21.77
CA ASP A 526 -18.36 -15.86 -22.71
C ASP A 526 -17.50 -17.09 -23.00
N ARG A 527 -18.18 -18.16 -23.44
CA ARG A 527 -17.51 -19.40 -23.80
C ARG A 527 -16.47 -19.17 -24.91
N SER A 528 -15.23 -19.56 -24.63
CA SER A 528 -14.12 -19.57 -25.57
C SER A 528 -13.76 -21.01 -25.98
N GLU A 529 -13.11 -21.17 -27.14
CA GLU A 529 -12.54 -22.45 -27.59
C GLU A 529 -11.38 -22.92 -26.71
N ILE A 530 -10.70 -21.96 -26.06
CA ILE A 530 -9.63 -22.14 -25.09
C ILE A 530 -10.14 -21.68 -23.72
N GLY A 531 -9.77 -22.37 -22.64
CA GLY A 531 -10.18 -22.01 -21.28
C GLY A 531 -10.96 -23.09 -20.56
N SER A 532 -11.42 -22.76 -19.35
CA SER A 532 -12.31 -23.60 -18.55
C SER A 532 -13.37 -22.76 -17.85
N GLU A 533 -14.49 -23.40 -17.52
CA GLU A 533 -15.56 -22.76 -16.76
C GLU A 533 -15.21 -22.78 -15.26
N PHE A 534 -15.10 -21.59 -14.67
CA PHE A 534 -15.07 -21.41 -13.22
C PHE A 534 -16.46 -21.65 -12.64
N ARG A 535 -16.54 -22.28 -11.47
CA ARG A 535 -17.78 -22.48 -10.73
C ARG A 535 -17.59 -22.33 -9.23
N VAL A 536 -18.51 -21.62 -8.58
CA VAL A 536 -18.60 -21.54 -7.11
C VAL A 536 -19.10 -22.85 -6.52
N CYS A 537 -20.06 -23.51 -7.19
CA CYS A 537 -20.63 -24.79 -6.78
C CYS A 537 -20.41 -25.88 -7.84
N ASP A 538 -20.34 -27.13 -7.41
CA ASP A 538 -20.24 -28.28 -8.29
C ASP A 538 -21.57 -28.59 -8.99
N GLN A 539 -21.59 -29.62 -9.83
CA GLN A 539 -22.78 -30.04 -10.60
C GLN A 539 -23.96 -30.46 -9.72
N THR A 540 -23.73 -30.74 -8.43
CA THR A 540 -24.77 -31.12 -7.45
C THR A 540 -25.24 -29.93 -6.62
N GLY A 541 -24.69 -28.73 -6.85
CA GLY A 541 -24.98 -27.52 -6.09
C GLY A 541 -24.19 -27.40 -4.78
N GLN A 542 -23.21 -28.28 -4.53
CA GLN A 542 -22.36 -28.19 -3.34
C GLN A 542 -21.24 -27.16 -3.56
N PRO A 543 -20.93 -26.31 -2.57
CA PRO A 543 -19.82 -25.37 -2.67
C PRO A 543 -18.49 -26.07 -2.98
N ILE A 544 -17.76 -25.56 -3.95
CA ILE A 544 -16.39 -26.01 -4.25
C ILE A 544 -15.46 -25.30 -3.28
N VAL A 545 -14.70 -26.10 -2.51
CA VAL A 545 -13.70 -25.62 -1.56
C VAL A 545 -12.68 -24.73 -2.28
N GLY A 546 -12.46 -23.52 -1.75
CA GLY A 546 -11.53 -22.54 -2.32
C GLY A 546 -12.11 -21.65 -3.43
N ASN A 547 -13.34 -21.91 -3.91
CA ASN A 547 -13.98 -21.16 -5.01
C ASN A 547 -15.08 -20.19 -4.54
N SER A 548 -15.23 -19.91 -3.24
CA SER A 548 -16.24 -18.94 -2.81
C SER A 548 -15.95 -17.56 -3.41
N ASN A 549 -16.97 -16.95 -4.00
CA ASN A 549 -16.97 -15.56 -4.47
C ASN A 549 -17.64 -14.61 -3.47
N ALA A 550 -17.89 -15.06 -2.24
CA ALA A 550 -18.52 -14.27 -1.19
C ALA A 550 -17.54 -13.28 -0.54
N GLY A 551 -18.06 -12.39 0.31
CA GLY A 551 -17.26 -11.44 1.06
C GLY A 551 -16.91 -10.18 0.27
N HIS A 552 -16.12 -9.31 0.88
CA HIS A 552 -15.84 -7.95 0.40
C HIS A 552 -17.14 -7.14 0.18
N GLU A 553 -18.17 -7.40 0.98
CA GLU A 553 -19.46 -6.67 0.90
C GLU A 553 -19.50 -5.51 1.90
N GLY A 554 -18.80 -5.67 3.03
CA GLY A 554 -18.72 -4.69 4.11
C GLY A 554 -19.95 -4.78 4.99
N HIS A 555 -19.87 -5.55 6.06
CA HIS A 555 -20.88 -5.56 7.13
C HIS A 555 -20.37 -4.72 8.28
N GLY A 556 -20.19 -3.43 8.01
CA GLY A 556 -19.55 -2.51 8.93
C GLY A 556 -20.28 -2.34 10.26
N ALA A 557 -19.52 -2.26 11.35
CA ALA A 557 -20.03 -1.79 12.64
C ALA A 557 -20.27 -0.26 12.66
N ASN A 558 -19.84 0.45 11.61
CA ASN A 558 -19.97 1.90 11.44
C ASN A 558 -19.94 2.31 9.95
N GLU A 559 -20.36 3.55 9.66
CA GLU A 559 -20.59 4.18 8.34
C GLU A 559 -19.40 4.18 7.34
N SER A 560 -18.20 3.77 7.75
CA SER A 560 -16.97 3.79 6.94
C SER A 560 -16.48 2.41 6.49
N GLU A 561 -17.32 1.39 6.66
CA GLU A 561 -16.98 -0.03 6.43
C GLU A 561 -17.90 -0.71 5.39
N GLY A 562 -18.51 0.07 4.48
CA GLY A 562 -19.28 -0.47 3.35
C GLY A 562 -18.38 -0.63 2.14
N PHE A 563 -18.13 -1.86 1.72
CA PHE A 563 -17.22 -2.15 0.60
C PHE A 563 -17.96 -2.18 -0.74
N THR A 564 -19.24 -2.58 -0.72
CA THR A 564 -20.18 -2.57 -1.86
C THR A 564 -21.34 -1.60 -1.65
N GLN A 565 -21.27 -0.83 -0.56
CA GLN A 565 -22.34 0.01 -0.06
C GLN A 565 -21.82 1.39 0.27
N THR A 566 -22.72 2.37 0.29
CA THR A 566 -22.47 3.69 0.86
C THR A 566 -23.46 4.01 1.96
N PHE A 567 -23.01 4.76 2.96
CA PHE A 567 -23.86 5.22 4.05
C PHE A 567 -24.36 6.64 3.80
N GLU A 568 -25.67 6.83 3.71
CA GLU A 568 -26.32 8.12 3.46
C GLU A 568 -27.59 8.24 4.31
N ASN A 569 -27.85 9.44 4.87
CA ASN A 569 -29.05 9.73 5.66
C ASN A 569 -29.31 8.75 6.83
N GLY A 570 -28.24 8.24 7.45
CA GLY A 570 -28.37 7.29 8.57
C GLY A 570 -28.64 5.84 8.15
N GLN A 571 -28.54 5.51 6.86
CA GLN A 571 -28.81 4.17 6.34
C GLN A 571 -27.75 3.72 5.32
N TRP A 572 -27.47 2.42 5.35
CA TRP A 572 -26.70 1.76 4.31
C TRP A 572 -27.56 1.50 3.08
N ARG A 573 -27.00 1.76 1.90
CA ARG A 573 -27.54 1.28 0.63
C ARG A 573 -26.41 0.77 -0.25
N ASP A 574 -26.73 -0.18 -1.12
CA ASP A 574 -25.80 -0.60 -2.15
C ASP A 574 -25.48 0.58 -3.08
N PHE A 575 -24.28 0.55 -3.68
CA PHE A 575 -23.96 1.50 -4.75
C PHE A 575 -24.96 1.36 -5.90
N SER A 576 -25.31 2.48 -6.51
CA SER A 576 -25.96 2.50 -7.83
C SER A 576 -24.95 2.10 -8.91
N ASP A 577 -25.45 1.74 -10.09
CA ASP A 577 -24.57 1.39 -11.22
C ASP A 577 -23.69 2.57 -11.62
N GLU A 578 -24.22 3.80 -11.58
CA GLU A 578 -23.45 5.01 -11.85
C GLU A 578 -22.28 5.18 -10.86
N GLU A 579 -22.51 4.92 -9.58
CA GLU A 579 -21.46 4.98 -8.55
C GLU A 579 -20.43 3.86 -8.71
N ARG A 580 -20.86 2.64 -9.07
CA ARG A 580 -19.95 1.53 -9.37
C ARG A 580 -19.06 1.86 -10.57
N TYR A 581 -19.64 2.37 -11.65
CA TYR A 581 -18.85 2.76 -12.82
C TYR A 581 -17.96 3.97 -12.54
N ALA A 582 -18.37 4.91 -11.68
CA ALA A 582 -17.49 5.98 -11.23
C ALA A 582 -16.28 5.42 -10.45
N LEU A 583 -16.50 4.50 -9.51
CA LEU A 583 -15.42 3.80 -8.78
C LEU A 583 -14.51 3.02 -9.73
N VAL A 584 -15.06 2.28 -10.70
CA VAL A 584 -14.29 1.58 -11.74
C VAL A 584 -13.43 2.55 -12.53
N GLU A 585 -13.99 3.69 -12.97
CA GLU A 585 -13.25 4.69 -13.74
C GLU A 585 -12.11 5.32 -12.92
N TYR A 586 -12.35 5.63 -11.64
CA TYR A 586 -11.29 6.11 -10.75
C TYR A 586 -10.20 5.05 -10.51
N MET A 587 -10.57 3.78 -10.35
CA MET A 587 -9.58 2.70 -10.21
C MET A 587 -8.73 2.49 -11.47
N LYS A 588 -9.25 2.79 -12.67
CA LYS A 588 -8.44 2.84 -13.90
C LYS A 588 -7.44 3.99 -13.87
N SER A 589 -7.78 5.12 -13.26
CA SER A 589 -6.94 6.34 -13.23
C SER A 589 -5.77 6.25 -12.24
N LEU A 590 -5.78 5.30 -11.30
CA LEU A 590 -4.71 5.14 -10.30
C LEU A 590 -3.37 4.84 -10.98
N SER A 591 -2.44 5.77 -10.89
CA SER A 591 -1.16 5.75 -11.62
C SER A 591 0.03 6.01 -10.70
N PRO A 592 1.18 5.31 -10.89
CA PRO A 592 2.43 5.66 -10.22
C PRO A 592 3.01 7.00 -10.72
N ASN A 593 2.53 7.48 -11.87
CA ASN A 593 2.88 8.76 -12.47
C ASN A 593 1.83 9.85 -12.16
N GLU A 594 0.83 9.55 -11.31
CA GLU A 594 -0.19 10.51 -10.87
C GLU A 594 0.51 11.65 -10.10
N THR A 595 0.83 12.70 -10.83
CA THR A 595 1.29 13.99 -10.34
C THR A 595 0.13 14.99 -10.27
N ASP A 596 -1.10 14.48 -10.37
CA ASP A 596 -2.39 15.19 -10.48
C ASP A 596 -3.22 15.17 -9.17
N VAL A 597 -2.59 14.86 -8.03
CA VAL A 597 -2.77 15.82 -6.94
C VAL A 597 -2.03 17.04 -7.44
N PRO A 598 -2.68 18.19 -7.75
CA PRO A 598 -1.96 19.34 -8.27
C PRO A 598 -0.70 19.50 -7.44
N LYS A 599 0.48 19.31 -8.07
CA LYS A 599 1.78 19.66 -7.49
C LYS A 599 1.52 20.88 -6.66
N SER A 600 1.72 20.79 -5.34
CA SER A 600 1.32 21.82 -4.37
C SER A 600 1.20 23.19 -5.06
N PRO A 601 -0.03 23.73 -5.23
CA PRO A 601 -0.38 24.53 -6.41
C PRO A 601 0.55 25.72 -6.64
N ALA A 602 1.71 25.60 -7.30
CA ALA A 602 2.73 26.65 -7.46
C ALA A 602 3.12 27.51 -6.20
N PHE A 603 2.51 27.32 -5.02
CA PHE A 603 2.52 28.24 -3.87
C PHE A 603 3.57 27.86 -2.82
N GLU A 604 3.99 26.59 -2.76
CA GLU A 604 4.93 26.11 -1.75
C GLU A 604 6.32 25.93 -2.35
N GLN A 605 7.35 26.31 -1.58
CA GLN A 605 8.75 26.08 -1.90
C GLN A 605 9.38 25.31 -0.74
N ILE A 606 9.30 23.98 -0.82
CA ILE A 606 9.75 23.09 0.25
C ILE A 606 11.28 23.10 0.30
N PRO A 607 11.92 23.50 1.42
CA PRO A 607 13.37 23.45 1.57
C PRO A 607 13.90 22.01 1.62
N ASP A 608 15.12 21.80 1.09
CA ASP A 608 15.82 20.52 1.21
C ASP A 608 16.01 20.12 2.68
N GLY A 609 15.82 18.83 2.98
CA GLY A 609 15.98 18.29 4.34
C GLY A 609 14.81 18.59 5.30
N GLU A 610 13.75 19.29 4.87
CA GLU A 610 12.63 19.64 5.75
C GLU A 610 11.96 18.41 6.40
N GLN A 611 11.77 17.32 5.65
CA GLN A 611 11.16 16.10 6.18
C GLN A 611 11.99 15.48 7.33
N GLU A 612 13.31 15.52 7.24
CA GLU A 612 14.20 15.06 8.31
C GLU A 612 14.09 15.96 9.54
N MET A 613 14.06 17.28 9.35
CA MET A 613 13.85 18.24 10.45
C MET A 613 12.49 18.04 11.14
N ILE A 614 11.42 17.80 10.38
CA ILE A 614 10.08 17.50 10.92
C ILE A 614 10.13 16.23 11.78
N LYS A 615 10.80 15.17 11.29
CA LYS A 615 10.99 13.94 12.07
C LYS A 615 11.72 14.21 13.39
N ASN A 616 12.81 14.97 13.36
CA ASN A 616 13.57 15.34 14.56
C ASN A 616 12.71 16.13 15.56
N ILE A 617 11.84 17.03 15.08
CA ILE A 617 10.91 17.76 15.94
C ILE A 617 9.86 16.84 16.55
N VAL A 618 9.34 15.86 15.80
CA VAL A 618 8.41 14.85 16.31
C VAL A 618 9.05 14.04 17.45
N ASP A 619 10.28 13.56 17.24
CA ASP A 619 11.02 12.79 18.25
C ASP A 619 11.29 13.63 19.51
N ALA A 620 11.71 14.90 19.33
CA ALA A 620 11.89 15.84 20.42
C ALA A 620 10.57 16.11 21.17
N THR A 621 9.45 16.23 20.45
CA THR A 621 8.13 16.45 21.05
C THR A 621 7.71 15.26 21.90
N VAL A 622 7.82 14.03 21.39
CA VAL A 622 7.49 12.80 22.15
C VAL A 622 8.40 12.66 23.37
N THR A 623 9.69 12.97 23.22
CA THR A 623 10.65 12.97 24.33
C THR A 623 10.26 13.95 25.42
N GLN A 624 9.88 15.18 25.06
CA GLN A 624 9.40 16.17 26.01
C GLN A 624 8.10 15.75 26.68
N MET A 625 7.14 15.21 25.93
CA MET A 625 5.88 14.72 26.52
C MET A 625 6.15 13.64 27.56
N ARG A 626 7.02 12.66 27.25
CA ARG A 626 7.46 11.65 28.22
C ARG A 626 8.08 12.29 29.45
N ALA A 627 9.00 13.24 29.28
CA ALA A 627 9.66 13.89 30.41
C ALA A 627 8.69 14.75 31.26
N ARG A 628 7.76 15.46 30.63
CA ARG A 628 6.79 16.35 31.32
C ARG A 628 5.75 15.58 32.12
N TYR A 629 5.41 14.37 31.69
CA TYR A 629 4.31 13.57 32.27
C TYR A 629 4.78 12.21 32.81
N ALA A 630 6.08 12.04 33.08
CA ALA A 630 6.66 10.78 33.57
C ALA A 630 6.01 10.27 34.87
N ASP A 631 5.61 11.19 35.75
CA ASP A 631 5.06 10.91 37.08
C ASP A 631 3.53 11.19 37.18
N GLY A 632 2.85 11.43 36.06
CA GLY A 632 1.46 11.91 36.05
C GLY A 632 0.44 10.86 35.63
N ASP A 633 -0.71 10.83 36.31
CA ASP A 633 -1.87 9.97 35.97
C ASP A 633 -2.59 10.40 34.67
N ARG A 634 -2.19 11.53 34.06
CA ARG A 634 -2.85 12.10 32.87
C ARG A 634 -1.85 12.68 31.88
N MET A 635 -1.95 12.21 30.63
CA MET A 635 -1.21 12.75 29.49
C MET A 635 -1.94 13.94 28.88
N LEU A 636 -1.34 15.13 28.90
CA LEU A 636 -1.92 16.34 28.30
C LEU A 636 -1.28 16.65 26.94
N ARG A 637 -1.81 17.68 26.25
CA ARG A 637 -1.29 18.15 24.95
C ARG A 637 0.15 18.67 25.09
N SER A 638 1.00 18.42 24.11
CA SER A 638 2.41 18.85 24.10
C SER A 638 2.57 20.37 24.22
N VAL A 639 1.65 21.10 23.60
CA VAL A 639 1.47 22.54 23.72
C VAL A 639 -0.04 22.78 23.87
N HIS A 640 -0.45 23.88 24.47
CA HIS A 640 -1.85 24.12 24.84
C HIS A 640 -2.44 23.13 25.87
N PRO A 641 -1.70 22.70 26.92
CA PRO A 641 -2.20 21.72 27.89
C PRO A 641 -3.30 22.28 28.80
N LYS A 642 -3.36 23.59 29.01
CA LYS A 642 -4.39 24.24 29.82
C LYS A 642 -5.52 24.76 28.94
N ASP A 643 -6.72 24.21 29.13
CA ASP A 643 -7.97 24.72 28.56
C ASP A 643 -8.62 25.78 29.48
N HIS A 644 -9.23 26.80 28.88
CA HIS A 644 -10.11 27.73 29.58
C HIS A 644 -11.58 27.30 29.49
N GLY A 645 -11.92 26.48 28.51
CA GLY A 645 -13.27 25.98 28.30
C GLY A 645 -13.45 25.37 26.92
N CYS A 646 -14.45 24.50 26.80
CA CYS A 646 -14.85 23.84 25.58
C CYS A 646 -16.35 23.99 25.41
N VAL A 647 -16.75 24.81 24.46
CA VAL A 647 -18.14 25.25 24.30
C VAL A 647 -18.69 24.74 22.97
N THR A 648 -20.01 24.63 22.89
CA THR A 648 -20.70 24.40 21.61
C THR A 648 -21.14 25.74 21.03
N ALA A 649 -21.16 25.84 19.71
CA ALA A 649 -21.51 27.07 18.99
C ALA A 649 -22.06 26.74 17.60
N LYS A 650 -22.61 27.77 16.94
CA LYS A 650 -22.98 27.71 15.52
C LYS A 650 -22.03 28.53 14.68
N PHE A 651 -21.66 28.00 13.52
CA PHE A 651 -20.91 28.69 12.48
C PHE A 651 -21.83 28.88 11.27
N GLU A 652 -22.20 30.13 10.98
CA GLU A 652 -23.22 30.48 9.99
C GLU A 652 -22.59 31.30 8.88
N VAL A 653 -22.54 30.74 7.67
CA VAL A 653 -22.00 31.42 6.48
C VAL A 653 -23.01 32.44 5.96
N HIS A 654 -22.54 33.64 5.60
CA HIS A 654 -23.40 34.71 5.13
C HIS A 654 -24.19 34.29 3.89
N GLN A 655 -25.49 34.59 3.87
CA GLN A 655 -26.39 34.24 2.75
C GLN A 655 -26.06 34.99 1.46
N ASP A 656 -25.52 36.20 1.59
CA ASP A 656 -25.15 37.13 0.52
C ASP A 656 -23.65 37.08 0.16
N LEU A 657 -22.97 35.99 0.52
CA LEU A 657 -21.54 35.81 0.25
C LEU A 657 -21.22 35.93 -1.26
N PRO A 658 -20.31 36.84 -1.67
CA PRO A 658 -19.89 36.97 -3.07
C PRO A 658 -19.31 35.67 -3.63
N GLU A 659 -19.47 35.45 -4.95
CA GLU A 659 -19.14 34.19 -5.62
C GLU A 659 -17.67 33.80 -5.44
N GLU A 660 -16.78 34.78 -5.47
CA GLU A 660 -15.35 34.59 -5.28
C GLU A 660 -14.97 34.04 -3.90
N TYR A 661 -15.86 34.11 -2.90
CA TYR A 661 -15.61 33.57 -1.56
C TYR A 661 -16.34 32.25 -1.27
N ARG A 662 -17.06 31.68 -2.25
CA ARG A 662 -17.85 30.44 -2.09
C ARG A 662 -17.02 29.18 -2.29
N VAL A 663 -16.11 28.90 -1.36
CA VAL A 663 -15.13 27.80 -1.49
C VAL A 663 -15.14 26.88 -0.27
N GLY A 664 -15.08 25.56 -0.48
CA GLY A 664 -15.13 24.56 0.58
C GLY A 664 -16.32 24.77 1.52
N VAL A 665 -16.06 24.90 2.81
CA VAL A 665 -17.09 25.11 3.85
C VAL A 665 -17.84 26.45 3.77
N PHE A 666 -17.40 27.41 2.94
CA PHE A 666 -18.04 28.73 2.84
C PHE A 666 -19.16 28.72 1.80
N GLN A 667 -20.17 27.88 1.98
CA GLN A 667 -21.36 27.84 1.12
C GLN A 667 -22.43 28.81 1.62
N PRO A 668 -23.04 29.68 0.77
CA PRO A 668 -24.01 30.68 1.22
C PRO A 668 -25.16 30.07 2.03
N GLY A 669 -25.38 30.57 3.25
CA GLY A 669 -26.44 30.10 4.15
C GLY A 669 -26.16 28.76 4.84
N ALA A 670 -24.98 28.16 4.66
CA ALA A 670 -24.60 26.95 5.38
C ALA A 670 -24.46 27.22 6.88
N VAL A 671 -24.95 26.28 7.70
CA VAL A 671 -24.89 26.33 9.16
C VAL A 671 -24.26 25.05 9.66
N TYR A 672 -23.17 25.19 10.41
CA TYR A 672 -22.47 24.08 11.05
C TYR A 672 -22.56 24.20 12.57
N GLU A 673 -22.90 23.11 13.23
CA GLU A 673 -22.64 22.97 14.67
C GLU A 673 -21.12 22.85 14.87
N CYS A 674 -20.59 23.44 15.94
CA CYS A 674 -19.16 23.39 16.18
C CYS A 674 -18.77 23.33 17.66
N TYR A 675 -17.61 22.71 17.91
CA TYR A 675 -16.91 22.81 19.19
C TYR A 675 -15.89 23.94 19.13
N ILE A 676 -15.77 24.70 20.21
CA ILE A 676 -14.72 25.72 20.36
C ILE A 676 -13.95 25.47 21.64
N ARG A 677 -12.65 25.18 21.52
CA ARG A 677 -11.73 25.04 22.65
C ARG A 677 -10.86 26.29 22.78
N PHE A 678 -10.97 26.97 23.92
CA PHE A 678 -10.09 28.06 24.32
C PHE A 678 -8.95 27.54 25.19
N SER A 679 -7.72 28.01 24.98
CA SER A 679 -6.55 27.49 25.70
C SER A 679 -5.39 28.49 25.86
N ASN A 680 -4.47 28.16 26.76
CA ASN A 680 -3.20 28.86 26.95
C ASN A 680 -2.11 28.14 26.14
N ALA A 681 -1.37 28.84 25.28
CA ALA A 681 -0.37 28.26 24.37
C ALA A 681 0.97 27.86 25.03
N ALA A 682 1.08 27.92 26.35
CA ALA A 682 2.27 27.45 27.06
C ALA A 682 2.52 25.95 26.85
N VAL A 683 3.75 25.50 27.12
CA VAL A 683 4.16 24.08 27.06
C VAL A 683 3.83 23.31 28.34
N ARG A 684 3.41 24.01 29.40
CA ARG A 684 3.02 23.45 30.71
C ARG A 684 1.74 24.13 31.20
N VAL A 685 1.02 23.46 32.10
CA VAL A 685 -0.11 24.06 32.80
C VAL A 685 0.42 25.11 33.77
N ASP A 686 -0.09 26.34 33.63
CA ASP A 686 0.41 27.51 34.36
C ASP A 686 -0.72 28.53 34.60
N HIS A 687 -0.45 29.61 35.32
CA HIS A 687 -1.39 30.71 35.52
C HIS A 687 -1.82 31.35 34.18
N ASP A 688 -3.06 31.82 34.12
CA ASP A 688 -3.62 32.51 32.95
C ASP A 688 -2.93 33.86 32.67
N SER A 689 -2.26 34.44 33.66
CA SER A 689 -1.39 35.61 33.53
C SER A 689 -0.38 35.58 34.68
N ARG A 690 0.77 36.22 34.51
CA ARG A 690 1.77 36.48 35.57
C ARG A 690 1.99 37.97 35.70
N ARG A 691 2.46 38.46 36.85
CA ARG A 691 2.90 39.86 36.97
C ARG A 691 4.34 40.00 36.46
N GLY A 692 4.56 40.98 35.59
CA GLY A 692 5.87 41.32 35.05
C GLY A 692 6.74 42.02 36.09
N ALA A 693 7.98 42.33 35.71
CA ALA A 693 8.92 43.05 36.57
C ALA A 693 8.43 44.48 36.95
N ASP A 694 7.53 45.04 36.15
CA ASP A 694 6.84 46.32 36.36
C ASP A 694 5.55 46.20 37.18
N GLY A 695 5.20 45.00 37.65
CA GLY A 695 3.99 44.72 38.44
C GLY A 695 2.70 44.58 37.63
N ASN A 696 2.75 44.83 36.32
CA ASN A 696 1.62 44.74 35.41
C ASN A 696 1.42 43.30 34.90
N PRO A 697 0.20 42.90 34.49
CA PRO A 697 -0.05 41.54 34.03
C PRO A 697 0.54 41.30 32.64
N VAL A 698 1.39 40.29 32.50
CA VAL A 698 2.05 39.93 31.26
C VAL A 698 1.09 39.23 30.31
N HIS A 699 1.08 39.70 29.08
CA HIS A 699 0.40 39.06 27.97
C HIS A 699 1.04 37.72 27.59
N GLY A 700 0.21 36.77 27.18
CA GLY A 700 0.67 35.48 26.69
C GLY A 700 -0.12 35.02 25.48
N SER A 701 0.44 34.05 24.77
CA SER A 701 -0.22 33.44 23.62
C SER A 701 -1.42 32.58 24.06
N ARG A 702 -2.54 32.72 23.36
CA ARG A 702 -3.81 32.02 23.60
C ARG A 702 -4.26 31.34 22.32
N GLY A 703 -4.93 30.20 22.44
CA GLY A 703 -5.48 29.46 21.31
C GLY A 703 -7.00 29.44 21.31
N MET A 704 -7.58 29.48 20.11
CA MET A 704 -8.98 29.16 19.82
C MET A 704 -8.97 28.10 18.72
N ALA A 705 -9.47 26.90 19.04
CA ALA A 705 -9.65 25.83 18.07
C ALA A 705 -11.14 25.62 17.84
N ILE A 706 -11.59 25.82 16.60
CA ILE A 706 -12.97 25.57 16.18
C ILE A 706 -12.97 24.23 15.43
N LYS A 707 -13.97 23.37 15.69
CA LYS A 707 -14.24 22.15 14.93
C LYS A 707 -15.67 22.19 14.44
N LEU A 708 -15.87 22.37 13.14
CA LEU A 708 -17.17 22.24 12.48
C LEU A 708 -17.48 20.76 12.30
N VAL A 709 -18.71 20.32 12.61
CA VAL A 709 -19.18 18.96 12.35
C VAL A 709 -20.18 18.94 11.20
N GLY A 710 -20.30 17.80 10.51
CA GLY A 710 -21.18 17.64 9.34
C GLY A 710 -20.66 18.34 8.09
N VAL A 711 -19.35 18.48 7.94
CA VAL A 711 -18.72 19.09 6.77
C VAL A 711 -18.62 18.06 5.64
N HIS A 712 -18.92 18.44 4.39
CA HIS A 712 -18.76 17.56 3.24
C HIS A 712 -17.62 18.05 2.32
N GLY A 713 -16.84 17.12 1.78
CA GLY A 713 -15.70 17.39 0.88
C GLY A 713 -14.58 16.36 1.04
N GLU A 714 -13.52 16.48 0.22
CA GLU A 714 -12.32 15.64 0.30
C GLU A 714 -11.59 15.84 1.64
N SER A 715 -11.63 14.86 2.55
CA SER A 715 -10.95 14.96 3.86
C SER A 715 -9.44 14.79 3.72
N LEU A 716 -8.69 15.66 4.42
CA LEU A 716 -7.23 15.65 4.46
C LEU A 716 -6.63 14.66 5.49
N LEU A 717 -7.44 14.16 6.44
CA LEU A 717 -7.04 13.15 7.43
C LEU A 717 -8.16 12.11 7.71
N PRO A 718 -8.56 11.30 6.71
CA PRO A 718 -9.69 10.37 6.84
C PRO A 718 -9.64 9.41 8.05
N PRO A 719 -8.48 8.83 8.46
CA PRO A 719 -8.41 7.92 9.60
C PRO A 719 -8.81 8.53 10.96
N HIS A 720 -8.73 9.86 11.09
CA HIS A 720 -9.04 10.59 12.31
C HIS A 720 -10.43 11.24 12.29
N GLY A 721 -11.24 10.95 11.28
CA GLY A 721 -12.59 11.48 11.11
C GLY A 721 -12.86 11.87 9.66
N SER A 722 -14.01 11.45 9.13
CA SER A 722 -14.63 12.06 7.96
C SER A 722 -15.72 13.00 8.46
N LEU A 723 -15.95 14.10 7.75
CA LEU A 723 -17.00 15.09 8.03
C LEU A 723 -16.74 16.22 9.05
N THR A 724 -15.49 16.65 9.26
CA THR A 724 -15.22 17.84 10.07
C THR A 724 -14.24 18.82 9.42
N GLN A 725 -14.29 20.09 9.85
CA GLN A 725 -13.32 21.13 9.48
C GLN A 725 -12.84 21.85 10.74
N ASP A 726 -11.53 21.83 10.96
CA ASP A 726 -10.88 22.46 12.08
C ASP A 726 -10.25 23.80 11.65
N PHE A 727 -10.52 24.85 12.43
CA PHE A 727 -9.84 26.14 12.34
C PHE A 727 -9.08 26.40 13.64
N LEU A 728 -7.77 26.13 13.63
CA LEU A 728 -6.90 26.35 14.78
C LEU A 728 -6.20 27.70 14.66
N MET A 729 -6.45 28.56 15.64
CA MET A 729 -6.00 29.94 15.66
C MET A 729 -5.27 30.28 16.96
N ILE A 730 -4.42 31.30 16.88
CA ILE A 730 -3.76 31.93 18.03
C ILE A 730 -4.17 33.40 18.12
N ASN A 731 -4.02 34.04 19.28
CA ASN A 731 -4.36 35.45 19.48
C ASN A 731 -3.35 36.44 18.86
N GLN A 732 -2.63 36.03 17.81
CA GLN A 732 -1.55 36.76 17.18
C GLN A 732 -1.64 36.57 15.66
N PRO A 733 -1.44 37.61 14.84
CA PRO A 733 -1.59 37.49 13.39
C PRO A 733 -0.47 36.71 12.71
N VAL A 734 0.60 36.37 13.43
CA VAL A 734 1.79 35.64 12.93
C VAL A 734 2.32 34.69 14.01
N PHE A 735 3.10 33.68 13.59
CA PHE A 735 3.89 32.85 14.49
C PHE A 735 5.20 33.56 14.89
N THR A 736 5.71 33.25 16.08
CA THR A 736 6.99 33.82 16.57
C THR A 736 8.21 33.26 15.83
N PHE A 737 8.15 31.99 15.41
CA PHE A 737 9.20 31.30 14.67
C PHE A 737 8.79 31.15 13.21
N ALA A 738 9.74 31.36 12.30
CA ALA A 738 9.44 31.56 10.89
C ALA A 738 9.11 30.26 10.14
N ASN A 739 9.90 29.20 10.37
CA ASN A 739 9.90 27.99 9.56
C ASN A 739 10.34 26.74 10.36
N VAL A 740 10.41 25.58 9.69
CA VAL A 740 10.76 24.29 10.31
C VAL A 740 12.16 24.29 10.92
N GLU A 741 13.15 24.90 10.25
CA GLU A 741 14.54 24.98 10.73
C GLU A 741 14.64 25.70 12.09
N ASP A 742 13.91 26.81 12.25
CA ASP A 742 13.84 27.52 13.54
C ASP A 742 13.16 26.66 14.63
N TYR A 743 12.11 25.92 14.26
CA TYR A 743 11.41 25.02 15.18
C TYR A 743 12.22 23.79 15.58
N GLU A 744 13.07 23.25 14.70
CA GLU A 744 13.96 22.14 15.03
C GLU A 744 14.97 22.56 16.09
N LEU A 745 15.64 23.70 15.89
CA LEU A 745 16.58 24.21 16.88
C LEU A 745 15.87 24.51 18.21
N LEU A 746 14.68 25.13 18.16
CA LEU A 746 13.89 25.38 19.35
C LEU A 746 13.56 24.08 20.08
N SER A 747 13.07 23.07 19.37
CA SER A 747 12.67 21.79 19.96
C SER A 747 13.84 21.07 20.62
N THR A 748 15.00 21.07 19.96
CA THR A 748 16.26 20.56 20.52
C THR A 748 16.66 21.32 21.78
N VAL A 749 16.65 22.65 21.75
CA VAL A 749 16.95 23.49 22.93
C VAL A 749 16.00 23.21 24.08
N LEU A 750 14.70 23.09 23.81
CA LEU A 750 13.72 22.80 24.84
C LEU A 750 13.94 21.40 25.48
N VAL A 751 14.40 20.41 24.71
CA VAL A 751 14.84 19.11 25.27
C VAL A 751 16.09 19.28 26.14
N GLU A 752 17.14 19.92 25.61
CA GLU A 752 18.44 20.08 26.27
C GLU A 752 18.40 20.95 27.54
N ASN A 753 17.47 21.91 27.58
CA ASN A 753 17.43 22.96 28.59
C ASN A 753 16.14 22.95 29.43
N ASN A 754 15.45 21.80 29.52
CA ASN A 754 14.25 21.63 30.37
C ASN A 754 13.19 22.71 30.12
N ASP A 755 12.77 22.83 28.87
CA ASP A 755 11.78 23.80 28.36
C ASP A 755 12.20 25.29 28.41
N ASP A 756 13.48 25.60 28.63
CA ASP A 756 14.00 26.98 28.57
C ASP A 756 14.45 27.37 27.15
N PRO A 757 13.76 28.31 26.47
CA PRO A 757 14.08 28.69 25.10
C PRO A 757 15.28 29.65 24.98
N ARG A 758 15.85 30.17 26.07
CA ARG A 758 16.88 31.24 26.00
C ARG A 758 18.12 30.85 25.19
N ALA A 759 18.51 29.56 25.23
CA ALA A 759 19.66 29.07 24.48
C ALA A 759 19.45 29.10 22.95
N PHE A 760 18.20 29.15 22.47
CA PHE A 760 17.91 29.35 21.04
C PHE A 760 18.53 30.65 20.52
N PHE A 761 18.28 31.77 21.22
CA PHE A 761 18.80 33.07 20.82
C PHE A 761 20.33 33.12 20.92
N ALA A 762 20.91 32.53 21.96
CA ALA A 762 22.35 32.42 22.09
C ALA A 762 22.96 31.70 20.88
N LYS A 763 22.46 30.50 20.55
CA LYS A 763 22.94 29.69 19.41
C LYS A 763 22.77 30.44 18.08
N ARG A 764 21.62 31.08 17.83
CA ARG A 764 21.36 31.80 16.57
C ARG A 764 22.22 33.05 16.41
N PHE A 765 22.42 33.85 17.47
CA PHE A 765 23.23 35.07 17.38
C PHE A 765 24.73 34.79 17.31
N THR A 766 25.23 33.71 17.91
CA THR A 766 26.67 33.38 17.87
C THR A 766 27.10 32.66 16.60
N SER A 767 26.27 31.71 16.14
CA SER A 767 26.70 30.71 15.15
C SER A 767 25.83 30.64 13.91
N GLY A 768 24.78 31.47 13.82
CA GLY A 768 23.89 31.50 12.67
C GLY A 768 24.45 32.30 11.48
N THR A 769 23.92 32.03 10.30
CA THR A 769 24.08 32.89 9.11
C THR A 769 23.43 34.25 9.32
N ASP A 770 23.72 35.23 8.47
CA ASP A 770 23.14 36.57 8.59
C ASP A 770 21.60 36.56 8.47
N GLU A 771 21.06 35.70 7.62
CA GLU A 771 19.61 35.47 7.52
C GLU A 771 19.04 34.85 8.79
N GLN A 772 19.69 33.83 9.35
CA GLN A 772 19.26 33.20 10.61
C GLN A 772 19.32 34.17 11.78
N LYS A 773 20.32 35.05 11.83
CA LYS A 773 20.42 36.13 12.83
C LYS A 773 19.30 37.15 12.67
N ALA A 774 18.98 37.55 11.43
CA ALA A 774 17.88 38.47 11.15
C ALA A 774 16.52 37.87 11.55
N ARG A 775 16.29 36.58 11.26
CA ARG A 775 15.11 35.84 11.74
C ARG A 775 15.05 35.80 13.27
N ALA A 776 16.15 35.43 13.93
CA ALA A 776 16.21 35.37 15.40
C ALA A 776 15.98 36.75 16.05
N ALA A 777 16.47 37.84 15.46
CA ALA A 777 16.17 39.19 15.91
C ALA A 777 14.69 39.53 15.81
N ARG A 778 14.03 39.15 14.70
CA ARG A 778 12.58 39.31 14.52
C ARG A 778 11.78 38.45 15.51
N THR A 779 12.15 37.19 15.69
CA THR A 779 11.55 36.30 16.70
C THR A 779 11.67 36.90 18.10
N LYS A 780 12.85 37.43 18.46
CA LYS A 780 13.05 38.09 19.74
C LYS A 780 12.13 39.30 19.90
N GLN A 781 12.06 40.16 18.88
CA GLN A 781 11.15 41.30 18.87
C GLN A 781 9.71 40.85 19.07
N LEU A 782 9.23 39.83 18.34
CA LEU A 782 7.87 39.28 18.49
C LEU A 782 7.62 38.71 19.89
N VAL A 783 8.57 37.99 20.49
CA VAL A 783 8.44 37.44 21.85
C VAL A 783 8.33 38.56 22.90
N GLU A 784 9.23 39.55 22.87
CA GLU A 784 9.20 40.70 23.78
C GLU A 784 7.87 41.44 23.69
N ARG A 785 7.44 41.61 22.45
CA ARG A 785 6.18 42.19 22.07
C ARG A 785 4.97 41.45 22.66
N ILE A 786 4.89 40.13 22.53
CA ILE A 786 3.82 39.30 23.12
C ILE A 786 3.78 39.41 24.64
N GLN A 787 4.92 39.70 25.27
CA GLN A 787 5.04 39.88 26.72
C GLN A 787 4.81 41.33 27.17
N ALA A 788 4.69 42.28 26.24
CA ALA A 788 4.57 43.71 26.54
C ALA A 788 3.15 44.11 26.92
N ASN A 789 3.03 45.20 27.69
CA ASN A 789 1.77 45.79 28.17
C ASN A 789 1.34 47.05 27.39
N GLU A 790 1.90 47.28 26.21
CA GLU A 790 1.70 48.54 25.49
C GLU A 790 0.29 48.67 24.89
N VAL A 791 -0.45 49.68 25.36
CA VAL A 791 -1.77 50.05 24.87
C VAL A 791 -1.60 51.17 23.84
N GLY A 792 -1.65 50.82 22.55
CA GLY A 792 -1.67 51.77 21.44
C GLY A 792 -2.61 51.29 20.34
N GLU A 793 -3.21 52.23 19.58
CA GLU A 793 -4.30 51.97 18.62
C GLU A 793 -3.93 51.02 17.46
N ASN A 794 -2.66 50.57 17.31
CA ASN A 794 -2.22 49.77 16.16
C ASN A 794 -1.03 48.81 16.42
N SER A 795 -1.06 47.99 17.49
CA SER A 795 0.13 47.18 17.83
C SER A 795 0.02 45.65 17.95
N GLY A 796 -1.05 44.91 17.58
CA GLY A 796 -1.03 43.44 17.20
C GLY A 796 -1.72 42.42 18.17
N ALA A 797 -1.07 41.28 18.54
CA ALA A 797 -1.30 40.46 19.78
C ALA A 797 -1.43 41.20 21.15
N PHE A 798 -1.59 42.53 21.15
CA PHE A 798 -1.18 43.51 22.17
C PHE A 798 -2.36 44.34 22.62
N PHE A 799 -3.54 43.74 22.51
CA PHE A 799 -4.72 44.21 23.21
C PHE A 799 -4.54 43.95 24.71
N PRO A 800 -4.99 44.82 25.64
CA PRO A 800 -4.87 44.63 27.10
C PRO A 800 -5.41 43.27 27.58
N PRO A 801 -5.00 42.72 28.74
CA PRO A 801 -5.37 41.35 29.11
C PRO A 801 -6.90 41.26 29.18
N PRO A 802 -7.53 40.34 28.44
CA PRO A 802 -8.98 40.28 28.39
C PRO A 802 -9.54 39.70 29.69
N ALA A 803 -10.73 40.10 30.13
CA ALA A 803 -11.38 39.46 31.27
C ALA A 803 -11.89 38.04 30.95
N SER A 804 -12.11 37.74 29.67
CA SER A 804 -12.56 36.44 29.17
C SER A 804 -11.86 36.08 27.86
N PRO A 805 -11.59 34.80 27.55
CA PRO A 805 -10.95 34.43 26.29
C PRO A 805 -11.74 34.90 25.06
N VAL A 806 -13.06 35.09 25.19
CA VAL A 806 -13.90 35.55 24.08
C VAL A 806 -13.72 37.02 23.70
N ASP A 807 -12.95 37.79 24.46
CA ASP A 807 -12.63 39.19 24.16
C ASP A 807 -11.36 39.33 23.29
N ASN A 808 -10.68 38.23 22.96
CA ASN A 808 -9.51 38.24 22.07
C ASN A 808 -9.91 38.12 20.59
N PRO A 809 -9.20 38.81 19.69
CA PRO A 809 -9.12 38.37 18.30
C PRO A 809 -8.23 37.14 18.17
N TYR A 810 -8.57 36.25 17.24
CA TYR A 810 -7.82 35.03 16.92
C TYR A 810 -7.54 34.94 15.42
N PHE A 811 -6.37 34.42 15.04
CA PHE A 811 -5.89 34.37 13.65
C PHE A 811 -5.27 33.01 13.33
N SER A 812 -5.37 32.59 12.07
CA SER A 812 -4.72 31.37 11.57
C SER A 812 -3.19 31.43 11.66
N ALA A 813 -2.64 32.65 11.55
CA ALA A 813 -1.22 33.01 11.48
C ALA A 813 -0.46 32.43 10.27
N ALA A 814 -0.61 31.12 10.00
CA ALA A 814 -0.12 30.43 8.82
C ALA A 814 -1.21 30.38 7.71
N PRO A 815 -0.80 30.27 6.43
CA PRO A 815 -1.72 30.26 5.29
C PRO A 815 -2.29 28.87 4.97
N PHE A 816 -3.45 28.87 4.30
CA PHE A 816 -4.18 27.69 3.84
C PHE A 816 -4.53 27.88 2.36
N LEU A 817 -4.80 26.82 1.62
CA LEU A 817 -5.45 26.93 0.32
C LEU A 817 -6.85 27.54 0.47
N PHE A 818 -7.31 28.15 -0.61
CA PHE A 818 -8.67 28.63 -0.78
C PHE A 818 -9.16 28.22 -2.16
N GLY A 819 -9.37 26.92 -2.31
CA GLY A 819 -9.62 26.28 -3.60
C GLY A 819 -8.32 26.03 -4.37
N PRO A 820 -8.41 25.80 -5.69
CA PRO A 820 -7.28 25.27 -6.46
C PRO A 820 -6.16 26.28 -6.75
N ASP A 821 -6.45 27.59 -6.75
CA ASP A 821 -5.59 28.63 -7.33
C ASP A 821 -5.38 29.85 -6.42
N ARG A 822 -5.83 29.78 -5.17
CA ARG A 822 -5.77 30.87 -4.19
C ARG A 822 -5.39 30.35 -2.82
N VAL A 823 -4.96 31.29 -1.97
CA VAL A 823 -4.57 31.05 -0.59
C VAL A 823 -5.30 32.01 0.33
N MET A 824 -5.55 31.58 1.57
CA MET A 824 -6.16 32.38 2.61
C MET A 824 -5.41 32.39 3.93
N LYS A 825 -5.60 33.47 4.68
CA LYS A 825 -5.47 33.52 6.14
C LYS A 825 -6.83 33.89 6.72
N PHE A 826 -7.17 33.37 7.89
CA PHE A 826 -8.49 33.60 8.50
C PHE A 826 -8.36 34.16 9.92
N ARG A 827 -9.43 34.82 10.38
CA ARG A 827 -9.55 35.36 11.73
C ARG A 827 -10.94 35.15 12.31
N ALA A 828 -11.02 35.11 13.63
CA ALA A 828 -12.25 35.31 14.40
C ALA A 828 -12.11 36.60 15.23
N MET A 829 -12.94 37.59 14.95
CA MET A 829 -12.95 38.90 15.60
C MET A 829 -14.21 39.05 16.48
N PRO A 830 -14.10 39.35 17.78
CA PRO A 830 -15.29 39.51 18.61
C PRO A 830 -16.14 40.71 18.15
N VAL A 831 -17.46 40.51 18.04
CA VAL A 831 -18.42 41.57 17.60
C VAL A 831 -18.64 42.63 18.69
N GLY A 832 -18.19 42.35 19.92
CA GLY A 832 -18.14 43.31 21.02
C GLY A 832 -17.18 42.83 22.09
N ARG A 833 -16.43 43.78 22.68
CA ARG A 833 -15.45 43.48 23.72
C ARG A 833 -15.93 43.97 25.09
N SER A 834 -15.69 43.17 26.12
CA SER A 834 -15.92 43.62 27.49
C SER A 834 -14.95 44.71 27.93
N ASN A 835 -15.45 45.64 28.75
CA ASN A 835 -14.62 46.59 29.52
C ASN A 835 -14.35 46.08 30.95
N ASP A 836 -14.69 44.82 31.25
CA ASP A 836 -14.42 44.21 32.55
C ASP A 836 -12.91 44.17 32.83
N VAL A 837 -12.54 44.45 34.07
CA VAL A 837 -11.14 44.41 34.51
C VAL A 837 -10.73 42.95 34.74
N PRO A 838 -9.63 42.46 34.16
CA PRO A 838 -9.18 41.07 34.35
C PRO A 838 -8.70 40.82 35.78
N ASN A 839 -9.17 39.74 36.41
CA ASN A 839 -8.71 39.32 37.73
C ASN A 839 -7.44 38.45 37.65
N VAL A 840 -6.32 39.07 37.30
CA VAL A 840 -5.07 38.36 37.01
C VAL A 840 -4.43 37.66 38.22
N ASP A 841 -4.94 37.90 39.43
CA ASP A 841 -4.50 37.22 40.65
C ASP A 841 -5.17 35.84 40.80
N ASP A 842 -6.30 35.58 40.12
CA ASP A 842 -6.86 34.23 39.98
C ASP A 842 -6.08 33.46 38.89
N PRO A 843 -5.42 32.32 39.23
CA PRO A 843 -4.68 31.50 38.27
C PRO A 843 -5.51 31.05 37.07
N ASN A 844 -6.84 31.00 37.19
CA ASN A 844 -7.79 30.48 36.20
C ASN A 844 -8.83 31.54 35.76
N TYR A 845 -8.52 32.83 35.91
CA TYR A 845 -9.49 33.90 35.70
C TYR A 845 -10.13 33.91 34.31
N LEU A 846 -9.46 33.40 33.27
CA LEU A 846 -10.04 33.31 31.92
C LEU A 846 -11.16 32.28 31.86
N ARG A 847 -11.02 31.14 32.57
CA ARG A 847 -12.10 30.16 32.73
C ARG A 847 -13.25 30.75 33.55
N THR A 848 -12.92 31.36 34.69
CA THR A 848 -13.91 32.00 35.58
C THR A 848 -14.71 33.07 34.82
N GLY A 849 -14.03 33.91 34.04
CA GLY A 849 -14.65 34.93 33.20
C GLY A 849 -15.52 34.36 32.09
N LEU A 850 -15.08 33.28 31.43
CA LEU A 850 -15.88 32.60 30.41
C LEU A 850 -17.18 32.00 30.97
N ILE A 851 -17.10 31.34 32.13
CA ILE A 851 -18.28 30.80 32.86
C ILE A 851 -19.25 31.93 33.21
N ALA A 852 -18.74 33.03 33.78
CA ALA A 852 -19.56 34.17 34.17
C ALA A 852 -20.25 34.82 32.96
N ARG A 853 -19.57 34.88 31.81
CA ARG A 853 -20.10 35.43 30.56
C ARG A 853 -21.19 34.55 29.95
N LEU A 854 -20.90 33.27 29.72
CA LEU A 854 -21.80 32.35 29.02
C LEU A 854 -22.96 31.85 29.89
N SER A 855 -22.93 32.06 31.21
CA SER A 855 -24.10 31.82 32.06
C SER A 855 -25.24 32.84 31.87
N LYS A 856 -24.97 33.98 31.19
CA LYS A 856 -25.91 35.12 31.13
C LYS A 856 -26.28 35.55 29.71
N GLN A 857 -25.33 35.53 28.77
CA GLN A 857 -25.53 36.13 27.46
C GLN A 857 -24.74 35.42 26.36
N SER A 858 -25.23 35.56 25.13
CA SER A 858 -24.56 35.08 23.92
C SER A 858 -23.28 35.86 23.65
N VAL A 859 -22.36 35.22 22.94
CA VAL A 859 -21.12 35.82 22.43
C VAL A 859 -21.06 35.57 20.93
N GLU A 860 -20.61 36.56 20.18
CA GLU A 860 -20.52 36.48 18.73
C GLU A 860 -19.14 36.88 18.22
N PHE A 861 -18.68 36.18 17.18
CA PHE A 861 -17.50 36.54 16.39
C PHE A 861 -17.85 36.73 14.93
N ASP A 862 -17.22 37.73 14.32
CA ASP A 862 -17.07 37.88 12.88
C ASP A 862 -15.92 36.98 12.41
N PHE A 863 -16.21 36.00 11.56
CA PHE A 863 -15.20 35.15 10.95
C PHE A 863 -14.88 35.69 9.56
N GLY A 864 -13.63 36.09 9.35
CA GLY A 864 -13.20 36.73 8.12
C GLY A 864 -11.94 36.11 7.53
N ILE A 865 -11.74 36.31 6.23
CA ILE A 865 -10.60 35.79 5.47
C ILE A 865 -9.89 36.89 4.67
N GLN A 866 -8.58 36.76 4.53
CA GLN A 866 -7.77 37.43 3.52
C GLN A 866 -7.52 36.42 2.41
N VAL A 867 -7.62 36.83 1.14
CA VAL A 867 -7.39 35.92 0.00
C VAL A 867 -6.39 36.52 -0.97
N ARG A 868 -5.42 35.73 -1.43
CA ARG A 868 -4.45 36.10 -2.47
C ARG A 868 -4.38 35.02 -3.56
N THR A 869 -4.11 35.44 -4.79
CA THR A 869 -3.84 34.55 -5.94
C THR A 869 -2.34 34.26 -6.06
N ILE A 870 -1.97 33.28 -6.89
CA ILE A 870 -0.55 32.92 -7.13
C ILE A 870 0.32 34.08 -7.59
N GLY A 871 -0.23 35.01 -8.39
CA GLY A 871 0.51 36.18 -8.85
C GLY A 871 0.74 37.26 -7.78
N GLN A 872 0.09 37.13 -6.61
CA GLN A 872 0.15 38.10 -5.50
C GLN A 872 0.97 37.60 -4.31
N VAL A 873 1.49 36.37 -4.38
CA VAL A 873 2.16 35.68 -3.29
C VAL A 873 3.61 35.42 -3.67
N ASP A 874 4.53 35.70 -2.76
CA ASP A 874 5.89 35.17 -2.82
C ASP A 874 5.98 33.90 -1.95
N PRO A 875 6.12 32.70 -2.53
CA PRO A 875 6.23 31.44 -1.79
C PRO A 875 7.22 31.48 -0.63
N ALA A 876 8.40 32.08 -0.82
CA ALA A 876 9.46 32.06 0.19
C ALA A 876 9.13 32.93 1.41
N THR A 877 8.38 34.02 1.23
CA THR A 877 8.13 35.00 2.30
C THR A 877 6.70 35.01 2.81
N ASP A 878 5.71 34.80 1.96
CA ASP A 878 4.29 34.81 2.34
C ASP A 878 3.78 33.42 2.79
N ILE A 879 4.40 32.34 2.32
CA ILE A 879 3.98 30.95 2.59
C ILE A 879 4.95 30.24 3.53
N GLU A 880 6.24 30.19 3.18
CA GLU A 880 7.25 29.44 3.96
C GLU A 880 7.75 30.17 5.20
N ASN A 881 7.35 31.44 5.40
CA ASN A 881 7.69 32.24 6.57
C ASN A 881 6.44 32.71 7.33
N ALA A 882 6.04 31.95 8.34
CA ALA A 882 4.86 32.22 9.16
C ALA A 882 5.00 33.44 10.10
N SER A 883 6.16 34.09 10.13
CA SER A 883 6.39 35.33 10.90
C SER A 883 6.04 36.61 10.12
N VAL A 884 5.57 36.48 8.87
CA VAL A 884 5.16 37.59 7.99
C VAL A 884 3.66 37.81 8.07
N GLU A 885 3.28 39.05 8.35
CA GLU A 885 1.89 39.50 8.46
C GLU A 885 1.39 39.99 7.09
N TRP A 886 0.21 39.52 6.67
CA TRP A 886 -0.46 40.04 5.49
C TRP A 886 -1.25 41.30 5.84
N LYS A 887 -1.04 42.37 5.07
CA LYS A 887 -1.63 43.69 5.32
C LYS A 887 -2.96 43.94 4.61
N ASP A 888 -3.47 42.95 3.89
CA ASP A 888 -4.77 43.01 3.22
C ASP A 888 -5.92 43.10 4.23
N ASP A 889 -7.05 43.66 3.81
CA ASP A 889 -8.24 43.68 4.66
C ASP A 889 -8.90 42.29 4.74
N PHE A 890 -9.48 41.97 5.89
CA PHE A 890 -10.27 40.75 6.05
C PHE A 890 -11.70 40.98 5.57
N VAL A 891 -12.19 40.08 4.74
CA VAL A 891 -13.59 40.02 4.30
C VAL A 891 -14.37 39.09 5.23
N SER A 892 -15.48 39.57 5.77
CA SER A 892 -16.39 38.77 6.60
C SER A 892 -17.09 37.71 5.75
N VAL A 893 -17.02 36.45 6.18
CA VAL A 893 -17.62 35.31 5.45
C VAL A 893 -18.61 34.51 6.29
N ALA A 894 -18.50 34.57 7.61
CA ALA A 894 -19.41 33.87 8.51
C ALA A 894 -19.53 34.56 9.88
N ARG A 895 -20.59 34.23 10.61
CA ARG A 895 -20.81 34.57 12.02
C ARG A 895 -20.64 33.32 12.87
N ILE A 896 -19.93 33.44 13.99
CA ILE A 896 -19.89 32.40 15.02
C ILE A 896 -20.73 32.87 16.20
N THR A 897 -21.70 32.05 16.61
CA THR A 897 -22.61 32.36 17.73
C THR A 897 -22.45 31.32 18.84
N ILE A 898 -21.96 31.75 20.00
CA ILE A 898 -21.87 30.94 21.23
C ILE A 898 -23.07 31.32 22.10
N ALA A 899 -24.07 30.46 22.15
CA ALA A 899 -25.26 30.66 22.99
C ALA A 899 -24.94 30.50 24.49
N PRO A 900 -25.77 31.07 25.40
CA PRO A 900 -25.62 30.86 26.83
C PRO A 900 -25.63 29.38 27.18
N GLN A 901 -24.64 28.92 27.94
CA GLN A 901 -24.47 27.51 28.28
C GLN A 901 -23.68 27.32 29.57
N LYS A 902 -23.87 26.15 30.19
CA LYS A 902 -22.98 25.62 31.22
C LYS A 902 -22.06 24.59 30.58
N PHE A 903 -20.75 24.79 30.65
CA PHE A 903 -19.78 23.98 29.90
C PHE A 903 -18.66 23.34 30.74
N ASP A 904 -18.60 23.63 32.05
CA ASP A 904 -17.47 23.26 32.92
C ASP A 904 -17.72 22.00 33.77
N SER A 905 -18.59 21.09 33.31
CA SER A 905 -18.79 19.82 34.01
C SER A 905 -17.55 18.91 33.88
N PRO A 906 -17.28 18.01 34.84
CA PRO A 906 -16.19 17.04 34.74
C PRO A 906 -16.23 16.22 33.43
N GLU A 907 -17.42 15.79 32.99
CA GLU A 907 -17.64 14.96 31.81
C GLU A 907 -17.28 15.72 30.53
N GLN A 908 -17.74 16.97 30.40
CA GLN A 908 -17.45 17.81 29.23
C GLN A 908 -15.95 18.17 29.15
N ARG A 909 -15.28 18.33 30.30
CA ARG A 909 -13.82 18.53 30.36
C ARG A 909 -13.06 17.31 29.88
N VAL A 910 -13.51 16.09 30.23
CA VAL A 910 -12.92 14.84 29.75
C VAL A 910 -13.16 14.69 28.25
N HIS A 911 -14.39 14.90 27.79
CA HIS A 911 -14.75 14.84 26.37
C HIS A 911 -13.89 15.80 25.53
N CYS A 912 -13.76 17.06 25.96
CA CYS A 912 -12.93 18.01 25.24
C CYS A 912 -11.44 17.66 25.27
N GLU A 913 -10.97 16.99 26.31
CA GLU A 913 -9.59 16.48 26.32
C GLU A 913 -9.40 15.37 25.29
N LYS A 914 -10.41 14.54 25.05
CA LYS A 914 -10.40 13.45 24.07
C LYS A 914 -10.48 13.96 22.60
N LEU A 915 -11.01 15.17 22.36
CA LEU A 915 -11.04 15.76 21.00
C LEU A 915 -9.64 16.02 20.42
N PHE A 916 -9.46 15.58 19.19
CA PHE A 916 -8.33 15.81 18.30
C PHE A 916 -8.59 17.03 17.41
N PHE A 917 -7.84 18.10 17.66
CA PHE A 917 -7.87 19.32 16.86
C PHE A 917 -6.60 19.38 16.03
N SER A 918 -6.69 19.48 14.70
CA SER A 918 -5.53 19.59 13.80
C SER A 918 -5.86 20.54 12.66
N PRO A 919 -4.94 21.43 12.21
CA PRO A 919 -5.23 22.26 11.03
C PRO A 919 -5.46 21.41 9.77
N TRP A 920 -4.97 20.17 9.75
CA TRP A 920 -5.13 19.21 8.65
C TRP A 920 -6.43 18.41 8.73
N HIS A 921 -7.29 18.70 9.70
CA HIS A 921 -8.60 18.07 9.77
C HIS A 921 -9.59 18.99 9.05
N GLY A 922 -9.87 18.70 7.77
CA GLY A 922 -10.66 19.61 6.93
C GLY A 922 -10.72 19.16 5.48
N VAL A 923 -11.38 19.96 4.65
CA VAL A 923 -11.53 19.70 3.21
C VAL A 923 -10.29 20.13 2.43
N ALA A 924 -10.00 19.46 1.31
CA ALA A 924 -8.84 19.77 0.46
C ALA A 924 -8.78 21.21 -0.05
N ASP A 925 -9.95 21.83 -0.29
CA ASP A 925 -10.05 23.25 -0.65
C ASP A 925 -9.39 24.18 0.37
N HIS A 926 -9.34 23.75 1.64
CA HIS A 926 -8.76 24.48 2.76
C HIS A 926 -7.50 23.80 3.27
N ARG A 927 -6.73 23.13 2.40
CA ARG A 927 -5.48 22.45 2.80
C ARG A 927 -4.48 23.42 3.44
N PRO A 928 -3.95 23.13 4.64
CA PRO A 928 -2.89 23.92 5.23
C PRO A 928 -1.62 23.92 4.37
N ILE A 929 -0.97 25.09 4.20
CA ILE A 929 0.26 25.22 3.40
C ILE A 929 1.38 25.94 4.18
N GLY A 930 2.62 25.76 3.71
CA GLY A 930 3.85 26.29 4.31
C GLY A 930 4.43 25.37 5.38
N GLY A 931 5.75 25.49 5.60
CA GLY A 931 6.51 24.59 6.48
C GLY A 931 5.95 24.45 7.90
N ILE A 932 5.41 25.53 8.49
CA ILE A 932 4.77 25.46 9.82
C ILE A 932 3.54 24.56 9.82
N ASN A 933 2.72 24.61 8.76
CA ASN A 933 1.56 23.74 8.69
C ASN A 933 1.96 22.28 8.41
N ARG A 934 2.94 22.03 7.52
CA ARG A 934 3.48 20.67 7.30
C ARG A 934 4.03 20.07 8.58
N LEU A 935 4.80 20.84 9.36
CA LEU A 935 5.26 20.48 10.70
C LEU A 935 4.08 20.15 11.64
N ARG A 936 3.05 21.00 11.68
CA ARG A 936 1.87 20.78 12.52
C ARG A 936 1.15 19.48 12.16
N LYS A 937 1.14 19.01 10.90
CA LYS A 937 0.58 17.70 10.54
C LYS A 937 1.21 16.60 11.37
N ALA A 938 2.53 16.48 11.29
CA ALA A 938 3.29 15.39 11.90
C ALA A 938 3.24 15.46 13.44
N VAL A 939 3.44 16.65 14.01
CA VAL A 939 3.46 16.85 15.47
C VAL A 939 2.10 16.55 16.10
N TYR A 940 1.01 16.97 15.47
CA TYR A 940 -0.33 16.72 16.00
C TYR A 940 -0.67 15.23 15.92
N LEU A 941 -0.40 14.55 14.79
CA LEU A 941 -0.61 13.10 14.67
C LEU A 941 0.19 12.32 15.71
N ALA A 942 1.47 12.66 15.91
CA ALA A 942 2.31 12.04 16.93
C ALA A 942 1.77 12.27 18.35
N SER A 943 1.35 13.50 18.67
CA SER A 943 0.75 13.81 19.98
C SER A 943 -0.56 13.07 20.19
N GLY A 944 -1.42 12.98 19.18
CA GLY A 944 -2.68 12.25 19.21
C GLY A 944 -2.48 10.76 19.45
N LYS A 945 -1.56 10.13 18.71
CA LYS A 945 -1.16 8.72 18.91
C LYS A 945 -0.62 8.50 20.32
N PHE A 946 0.27 9.37 20.79
CA PHE A 946 0.88 9.26 22.12
C PHE A 946 -0.13 9.43 23.26
N ARG A 947 -1.22 10.18 23.03
CA ARG A 947 -2.33 10.39 23.96
C ARG A 947 -3.44 9.34 23.86
N ASN A 948 -3.35 8.40 22.92
CA ASN A 948 -4.36 7.37 22.65
C ASN A 948 -5.77 7.95 22.43
N LEU A 949 -5.88 8.96 21.55
CA LEU A 949 -7.17 9.61 21.30
C LEU A 949 -8.12 8.71 20.48
N PRO A 950 -9.44 8.74 20.79
CA PRO A 950 -10.44 8.04 19.99
C PRO A 950 -10.62 8.70 18.61
N LYS A 951 -11.42 8.06 17.74
CA LYS A 951 -11.90 8.69 16.50
C LYS A 951 -12.82 9.87 16.82
N GLU A 952 -12.87 10.85 15.92
CA GLU A 952 -13.63 12.07 16.13
C GLU A 952 -15.14 11.86 15.97
N PRO A 953 -15.97 12.59 16.74
CA PRO A 953 -17.42 12.46 16.67
C PRO A 953 -17.99 13.09 15.39
N ALA A 954 -18.92 12.39 14.74
CA ALA A 954 -19.63 12.88 13.56
C ALA A 954 -20.71 13.94 13.89
N SER A 955 -21.12 14.05 15.17
CA SER A 955 -22.11 15.01 15.65
C SER A 955 -21.86 15.39 17.11
N ILE A 956 -22.46 16.50 17.55
CA ILE A 956 -22.42 16.93 18.96
C ILE A 956 -23.43 16.09 19.77
N PRO A 957 -23.04 15.44 20.88
CA PRO A 957 -23.93 14.60 21.66
C PRO A 957 -25.04 15.42 22.32
N THR A 958 -26.25 14.87 22.33
CA THR A 958 -27.44 15.50 22.94
C THR A 958 -27.45 15.45 24.47
N ALA A 959 -26.57 14.66 25.09
CA ALA A 959 -26.35 14.59 26.53
C ALA A 959 -24.89 14.19 26.84
N TRP A 960 -24.33 14.72 27.93
CA TRP A 960 -22.99 14.38 28.41
C TRP A 960 -23.09 13.16 29.34
N SER A 961 -22.65 11.97 28.91
CA SER A 961 -22.59 10.77 29.76
C SER A 961 -21.17 10.56 30.31
N SER A 962 -21.09 9.88 31.46
CA SER A 962 -19.82 9.45 32.07
C SER A 962 -19.41 8.02 31.67
N GLU A 963 -20.17 7.37 30.79
CA GLU A 963 -19.94 6.00 30.33
C GLU A 963 -19.20 6.01 28.97
N GLU A 964 -17.90 6.38 28.99
CA GLU A 964 -16.89 6.19 27.93
C GLU A 964 -15.53 6.76 28.36
#